data_AF-A0A1G6JZT8-F1
#
_entry.id   AF-A0A1G6JZT8-F1
#
_cell.length_a   1.000
_cell.length_b   1.000
_cell.length_c   1.000
_cell.angle_alpha   90.00
_cell.angle_beta   90.00
_cell.angle_gamma   90.00
#
_symmetry.space_group_name_H-M   'P 1'
#
loop_
_entity.id
_entity.type
_entity.pdbx_description
1 polymer ?
#
loop_
_entity_poly.entity_id
_entity_poly.type
_entity_poly.pdbx_seq_one_letter_code
_entity_poly.pdbx_strand_id
1 'polypeptide(L)'
;MRQSSRPTEPSGLRTLGPRRRRRTTLVGLLAAALSLGTLAATTSGSSAGAPAAAPVAASAVAPAAARQNAATTFRVATFNALGHSHTRPGGDRPGWEQGPKRMRMATQVIESEGVDLVGFQEFEPPQYKAFTDLMSKTWSIAPGLDAPGTAQSKAIAWRTADWTLVSQTTFQSPYFHGEMQARPLIQLRHNVTGQLIWVMNTHNAADVRGNAQAHRDKAERIQARLVNSLRQANPDIPVILLGDMNDRERFYCPMTYLTELESASGGTHVDKPGGACAPAKPVLIDWVMGTSDIFWSGYRIQGQGLEKSSDHDLVSAVASIPPSAAAKAGVKRVVVIDVEGLRSNVVTKRKTPTLARIRSKGASTLRARTAEERVTSLPNTVSIATGRAIRKKYRGHGVAATPRSSATIRSLAGRYVPSMFDVVHDYGLSTAFYSGDAKSALIPRSYNSRNGAVDRNGKNNGRRKVGRSLVTDRDGKVVQAARKQLAKSAPALTFVQLDDPARAAEKYGPRSKQYLAALRVTDARVNRLMKTIGTQASTKSSTTVIITASGTGPSTMPTNVVPLLVKGPGVIKSDLYKLNPRYSASAPRRYTGTQPIRTGAIANLVTSLLRLPVVPGSRFNTKQDLDVFDPALTSGSPVPGS
;
A
#
# COMPACT_ATOMS: atom_id res chain seq x y z
N MET A 1 -30.17 43.45 8.62
CA MET A 1 -31.65 43.38 8.73
C MET A 1 -32.16 42.43 7.65
N ARG A 2 -33.01 41.48 8.04
CA ARG A 2 -33.44 40.32 7.24
C ARG A 2 -34.59 40.70 6.30
N GLN A 3 -34.50 40.25 5.05
CA GLN A 3 -35.65 39.95 4.21
C GLN A 3 -35.37 38.62 3.51
N SER A 4 -36.26 37.64 3.69
CA SER A 4 -36.48 36.57 2.73
C SER A 4 -37.78 35.83 3.11
N SER A 5 -38.80 36.14 2.33
CA SER A 5 -40.11 35.51 2.24
C SER A 5 -40.07 34.29 1.31
N ARG A 6 -40.91 33.30 1.64
CA ARG A 6 -41.15 32.04 0.90
C ARG A 6 -41.65 32.27 -0.54
N PRO A 7 -41.57 31.23 -1.39
CA PRO A 7 -42.79 30.59 -1.93
C PRO A 7 -42.68 29.03 -1.96
N THR A 8 -43.62 28.27 -1.39
CA THR A 8 -44.81 27.61 -1.99
C THR A 8 -44.54 26.61 -3.13
N GLU A 9 -44.81 25.33 -2.83
CA GLU A 9 -45.09 24.24 -3.78
C GLU A 9 -46.39 24.47 -4.56
N PRO A 10 -46.63 23.69 -5.64
CA PRO A 10 -47.76 22.78 -5.56
C PRO A 10 -47.52 21.36 -6.10
N SER A 11 -48.40 20.50 -5.59
CA SER A 11 -48.52 19.05 -5.74
C SER A 11 -49.05 18.59 -7.11
N GLY A 12 -48.80 17.33 -7.45
CA GLY A 12 -49.47 16.63 -8.55
C GLY A 12 -49.29 15.11 -8.46
N LEU A 13 -50.31 14.42 -7.95
CA LEU A 13 -50.43 12.95 -7.89
C LEU A 13 -50.52 12.32 -9.29
N ARG A 14 -50.01 11.09 -9.44
CA ARG A 14 -50.63 10.03 -10.25
C ARG A 14 -50.25 8.64 -9.73
N THR A 15 -51.28 7.88 -9.36
CA THR A 15 -51.29 6.46 -8.99
C THR A 15 -51.57 5.57 -10.21
N LEU A 16 -51.42 4.24 -10.02
CA LEU A 16 -51.75 3.04 -10.85
C LEU A 16 -50.47 2.20 -11.05
N GLY A 17 -50.31 0.93 -10.70
CA GLY A 17 -51.11 -0.16 -10.13
C GLY A 17 -50.21 -1.43 -10.14
N PRO A 18 -50.57 -2.54 -9.46
CA PRO A 18 -49.63 -3.62 -9.13
C PRO A 18 -49.51 -4.69 -10.23
N ARG A 19 -48.33 -5.31 -10.39
CA ARG A 19 -48.16 -6.52 -11.22
C ARG A 19 -47.71 -7.73 -10.42
N ARG A 20 -48.38 -8.83 -10.76
CA ARG A 20 -48.51 -10.13 -10.09
C ARG A 20 -47.23 -10.96 -9.99
N ARG A 21 -47.26 -11.82 -8.96
CA ARG A 21 -46.49 -13.06 -8.81
C ARG A 21 -46.64 -14.00 -10.02
N ARG A 22 -45.56 -14.72 -10.37
CA ARG A 22 -45.64 -16.11 -10.84
C ARG A 22 -44.56 -16.95 -10.17
N ARG A 23 -45.03 -18.00 -9.48
CA ARG A 23 -44.28 -19.20 -9.11
C ARG A 23 -44.18 -20.08 -10.36
N THR A 24 -43.04 -20.72 -10.56
CA THR A 24 -42.94 -21.98 -11.30
C THR A 24 -41.99 -22.90 -10.56
N THR A 25 -42.58 -23.96 -10.04
CA THR A 25 -42.02 -25.23 -9.60
C THR A 25 -41.24 -25.92 -10.70
N LEU A 26 -40.13 -26.58 -10.37
CA LEU A 26 -39.68 -27.77 -11.08
C LEU A 26 -39.30 -28.85 -10.07
N VAL A 27 -39.88 -30.03 -10.29
CA VAL A 27 -39.74 -31.27 -9.54
C VAL A 27 -38.78 -32.18 -10.29
N GLY A 28 -37.93 -32.90 -9.54
CA GLY A 28 -37.53 -34.29 -9.79
C GLY A 28 -36.51 -34.58 -10.89
N LEU A 29 -35.36 -35.16 -10.51
CA LEU A 29 -35.16 -36.62 -10.58
C LEU A 29 -33.77 -37.03 -10.08
N LEU A 30 -33.76 -38.03 -9.19
CA LEU A 30 -32.60 -38.85 -8.85
C LEU A 30 -32.23 -39.76 -10.03
N ALA A 31 -30.93 -40.01 -10.20
CA ALA A 31 -30.43 -41.25 -10.77
C ALA A 31 -29.13 -41.65 -10.06
N ALA A 32 -29.21 -42.78 -9.37
CA ALA A 32 -28.08 -43.49 -8.80
C ALA A 32 -27.37 -44.30 -9.89
N ALA A 33 -26.06 -44.43 -9.81
CA ALA A 33 -25.30 -45.45 -10.51
C ALA A 33 -24.27 -46.05 -9.55
N LEU A 34 -24.50 -47.33 -9.20
CA LEU A 34 -23.51 -48.23 -8.63
C LEU A 34 -22.48 -48.61 -9.69
N SER A 35 -21.23 -48.81 -9.27
CA SER A 35 -20.31 -49.73 -9.93
C SER A 35 -19.43 -50.42 -8.88
N LEU A 36 -19.53 -51.76 -8.88
CA LEU A 36 -18.76 -52.73 -8.11
C LEU A 36 -17.36 -52.99 -8.72
N GLY A 37 -16.47 -53.53 -7.87
CA GLY A 37 -15.28 -54.31 -8.24
C GLY A 37 -13.98 -53.65 -7.77
N THR A 38 -13.02 -54.28 -7.09
CA THR A 38 -12.72 -55.70 -6.82
C THR A 38 -11.66 -55.77 -5.70
N LEU A 39 -11.65 -56.86 -4.93
CA LEU A 39 -10.63 -57.24 -3.94
C LEU A 39 -9.24 -57.49 -4.56
N ALA A 40 -8.18 -57.12 -3.84
CA ALA A 40 -6.95 -57.92 -3.74
C ALA A 40 -6.23 -57.63 -2.42
N ALA A 41 -5.80 -58.70 -1.75
CA ALA A 41 -5.12 -58.69 -0.45
C ALA A 41 -3.59 -58.90 -0.62
N THR A 42 -2.88 -58.85 0.53
CA THR A 42 -1.43 -59.10 0.80
C THR A 42 -0.55 -57.85 0.71
N THR A 43 0.36 -57.51 1.63
CA THR A 43 0.97 -58.14 2.82
C THR A 43 1.56 -57.06 3.74
N SER A 44 1.72 -57.42 5.00
CA SER A 44 2.32 -56.69 6.13
C SER A 44 3.74 -56.15 5.92
N GLY A 45 3.99 -54.95 6.45
CA GLY A 45 5.31 -54.41 6.75
C GLY A 45 5.21 -53.28 7.78
N SER A 46 5.57 -53.57 9.03
CA SER A 46 5.64 -52.60 10.12
C SER A 46 6.91 -51.74 10.02
N SER A 47 6.77 -50.42 10.06
CA SER A 47 7.80 -49.51 10.60
C SER A 47 7.13 -48.30 11.25
N ALA A 48 7.59 -47.99 12.46
CA ALA A 48 7.06 -46.95 13.32
C ALA A 48 7.30 -45.54 12.72
N GLY A 49 6.23 -44.74 12.66
CA GLY A 49 6.26 -43.34 12.24
C GLY A 49 5.12 -42.56 12.90
N ALA A 50 5.43 -41.35 13.35
CA ALA A 50 4.58 -40.41 14.11
C ALA A 50 3.13 -40.25 13.60
N PRO A 51 2.15 -39.89 14.45
CA PRO A 51 0.75 -39.84 14.05
C PRO A 51 0.52 -38.74 13.01
N ALA A 52 0.07 -39.16 11.82
CA ALA A 52 -0.36 -38.29 10.74
C ALA A 52 -1.69 -37.61 11.14
N ALA A 53 -1.71 -36.27 11.03
CA ALA A 53 -2.92 -35.49 11.16
C ALA A 53 -3.92 -35.87 10.06
N ALA A 54 -5.18 -36.08 10.43
CA ALA A 54 -6.26 -36.37 9.48
C ALA A 54 -6.46 -35.18 8.51
N PRO A 55 -6.67 -35.43 7.20
CA PRO A 55 -6.89 -34.36 6.24
C PRO A 55 -8.30 -33.79 6.45
N VAL A 56 -8.36 -32.51 6.85
CA VAL A 56 -9.61 -31.75 6.83
C VAL A 56 -9.92 -31.47 5.36
N ALA A 57 -11.12 -31.87 4.92
CA ALA A 57 -11.59 -31.69 3.56
C ALA A 57 -11.46 -30.22 3.13
N ALA A 58 -10.60 -29.96 2.16
CA ALA A 58 -10.44 -28.65 1.54
C ALA A 58 -11.76 -28.29 0.81
N SER A 59 -12.45 -27.26 1.30
CA SER A 59 -13.59 -26.69 0.59
C SER A 59 -13.15 -26.24 -0.80
N ALA A 60 -13.89 -26.65 -1.83
CA ALA A 60 -13.59 -26.38 -3.23
C ALA A 60 -13.38 -24.89 -3.49
N VAL A 61 -12.16 -24.53 -3.89
CA VAL A 61 -11.76 -23.16 -4.24
C VAL A 61 -12.39 -22.80 -5.59
N ALA A 62 -13.25 -21.79 -5.61
CA ALA A 62 -13.78 -21.19 -6.84
C ALA A 62 -12.63 -20.77 -7.78
N PRO A 63 -12.81 -20.83 -9.12
CA PRO A 63 -11.75 -20.46 -10.06
C PRO A 63 -11.28 -19.03 -9.79
N ALA A 64 -9.99 -18.89 -9.47
CA ALA A 64 -9.40 -17.61 -9.11
C ALA A 64 -9.54 -16.64 -10.28
N ALA A 65 -10.32 -15.56 -10.08
CA ALA A 65 -10.24 -14.39 -10.93
C ALA A 65 -8.76 -13.99 -11.08
N ALA A 66 -8.36 -13.56 -12.29
CA ALA A 66 -6.98 -13.16 -12.55
C ALA A 66 -6.52 -12.15 -11.49
N ARG A 67 -5.49 -12.52 -10.72
CA ARG A 67 -4.97 -11.73 -9.59
C ARG A 67 -4.55 -10.35 -10.09
N GLN A 68 -4.81 -9.33 -9.28
CA GLN A 68 -4.51 -7.95 -9.63
C GLN A 68 -3.18 -7.50 -9.03
N ASN A 69 -2.34 -6.87 -9.85
CA ASN A 69 -1.15 -6.16 -9.40
C ASN A 69 -1.54 -4.81 -8.79
N ALA A 70 -1.91 -4.83 -7.52
CA ALA A 70 -2.34 -3.66 -6.76
C ALA A 70 -1.78 -3.72 -5.34
N ALA A 71 -1.81 -2.59 -4.62
CA ALA A 71 -1.51 -2.61 -3.21
C ALA A 71 -2.60 -3.41 -2.46
N THR A 72 -2.20 -4.27 -1.54
CA THR A 72 -3.12 -4.93 -0.60
C THR A 72 -3.37 -3.98 0.56
N THR A 73 -4.61 -3.49 0.70
CA THR A 73 -4.99 -2.55 1.75
C THR A 73 -6.15 -3.11 2.56
N PHE A 74 -6.02 -3.14 3.89
CA PHE A 74 -7.01 -3.69 4.80
C PHE A 74 -6.88 -3.04 6.18
N ARG A 75 -7.97 -2.97 6.95
CA ARG A 75 -7.93 -2.54 8.34
C ARG A 75 -7.72 -3.74 9.26
N VAL A 76 -6.66 -3.68 10.04
CA VAL A 76 -6.35 -4.67 11.09
C VAL A 76 -6.58 -4.06 12.46
N ALA A 77 -7.05 -4.86 13.41
CA ALA A 77 -7.30 -4.47 14.78
C ALA A 77 -6.79 -5.49 15.80
N THR A 78 -6.55 -5.02 17.02
CA THR A 78 -6.42 -5.85 18.22
C THR A 78 -7.52 -5.46 19.21
N PHE A 79 -8.06 -6.43 19.94
CA PHE A 79 -9.14 -6.20 20.89
C PHE A 79 -9.11 -7.19 22.05
N ASN A 80 -8.83 -6.70 23.26
CA ASN A 80 -9.10 -7.47 24.47
C ASN A 80 -10.63 -7.49 24.68
N ALA A 81 -11.22 -8.68 24.61
CA ALA A 81 -12.66 -8.87 24.67
C ALA A 81 -13.20 -8.83 26.10
N LEU A 82 -12.32 -8.80 27.12
CA LEU A 82 -12.61 -9.00 28.54
C LEU A 82 -13.31 -10.36 28.77
N GLY A 83 -12.62 -11.31 29.40
CA GLY A 83 -13.11 -12.69 29.55
C GLY A 83 -14.52 -12.77 30.14
N HIS A 84 -15.33 -13.74 29.70
CA HIS A 84 -16.65 -13.96 30.28
C HIS A 84 -16.58 -14.20 31.79
N SER A 85 -15.52 -14.87 32.25
CA SER A 85 -15.17 -15.10 33.65
C SER A 85 -15.16 -13.84 34.53
N HIS A 86 -14.83 -12.67 33.99
CA HIS A 86 -14.86 -11.39 34.71
C HIS A 86 -16.28 -10.89 34.99
N THR A 87 -17.25 -11.26 34.14
CA THR A 87 -18.61 -10.69 34.12
C THR A 87 -19.71 -11.67 34.56
N ARG A 88 -19.41 -12.96 34.64
CA ARG A 88 -20.32 -13.97 35.17
C ARG A 88 -20.53 -13.77 36.68
N PRO A 89 -21.58 -14.34 37.29
CA PRO A 89 -21.74 -14.31 38.74
C PRO A 89 -20.47 -14.78 39.47
N GLY A 90 -19.99 -13.97 40.43
CA GLY A 90 -18.73 -14.20 41.14
C GLY A 90 -17.47 -13.63 40.46
N GLY A 91 -17.61 -12.99 39.29
CA GLY A 91 -16.53 -12.24 38.64
C GLY A 91 -16.26 -10.87 39.27
N ASP A 92 -15.14 -10.25 38.89
CA ASP A 92 -14.60 -8.99 39.42
C ASP A 92 -15.15 -7.73 38.71
N ARG A 93 -16.02 -7.89 37.71
CA ARG A 93 -16.72 -6.80 37.01
C ARG A 93 -18.23 -6.86 37.26
N PRO A 94 -18.71 -6.68 38.51
CA PRO A 94 -20.14 -6.65 38.80
C PRO A 94 -20.83 -5.49 38.07
N GLY A 95 -22.04 -5.74 37.57
CA GLY A 95 -22.84 -4.74 36.84
C GLY A 95 -22.42 -4.52 35.38
N TRP A 96 -21.44 -5.26 34.88
CA TRP A 96 -21.10 -5.32 33.46
C TRP A 96 -22.01 -6.31 32.72
N GLU A 97 -22.13 -6.10 31.42
CA GLU A 97 -22.95 -6.97 30.57
C GLU A 97 -22.33 -8.37 30.44
N GLN A 98 -23.16 -9.38 30.19
CA GLN A 98 -22.67 -10.75 30.02
C GLN A 98 -21.90 -10.91 28.71
N GLY A 99 -20.90 -11.80 28.71
CA GLY A 99 -19.98 -12.07 27.58
C GLY A 99 -20.64 -12.08 26.20
N PRO A 100 -21.72 -12.85 25.95
CA PRO A 100 -22.39 -12.86 24.64
C PRO A 100 -22.99 -11.50 24.20
N LYS A 101 -23.49 -10.69 25.13
CA LYS A 101 -24.03 -9.36 24.84
C LYS A 101 -22.91 -8.36 24.57
N ARG A 102 -21.82 -8.43 25.34
CA ARG A 102 -20.59 -7.66 25.08
C ARG A 102 -20.01 -7.99 23.71
N MET A 103 -20.02 -9.28 23.33
CA MET A 103 -19.54 -9.66 22.00
C MET A 103 -20.42 -9.10 20.87
N ARG A 104 -21.74 -9.01 21.04
CA ARG A 104 -22.60 -8.28 20.07
C ARG A 104 -22.17 -6.83 19.90
N MET A 105 -21.92 -6.12 21.00
CA MET A 105 -21.46 -4.73 20.96
C MET A 105 -20.12 -4.61 20.22
N ALA A 106 -19.15 -5.46 20.58
CA ALA A 106 -17.85 -5.49 19.91
C ALA A 106 -17.95 -5.81 18.41
N THR A 107 -18.81 -6.74 17.98
CA THR A 107 -19.02 -7.01 16.53
C THR A 107 -19.60 -5.81 15.78
N GLN A 108 -20.49 -5.03 16.41
CA GLN A 108 -21.03 -3.80 15.81
C GLN A 108 -19.93 -2.75 15.61
N VAL A 109 -19.05 -2.59 16.60
CA VAL A 109 -17.92 -1.66 16.51
C VAL A 109 -16.92 -2.11 15.42
N ILE A 110 -16.57 -3.40 15.38
CA ILE A 110 -15.70 -4.01 14.35
C ILE A 110 -16.25 -3.73 12.94
N GLU A 111 -17.54 -3.93 12.71
CA GLU A 111 -18.18 -3.64 11.42
C GLU A 111 -18.20 -2.14 11.12
N SER A 112 -18.53 -1.29 12.11
CA SER A 112 -18.61 0.16 11.93
C SER A 112 -17.26 0.83 11.62
N GLU A 113 -16.17 0.30 12.18
CA GLU A 113 -14.81 0.76 11.90
C GLU A 113 -14.29 0.21 10.57
N GLY A 114 -15.01 -0.71 9.92
CA GLY A 114 -14.60 -1.35 8.68
C GLY A 114 -13.34 -2.19 8.89
N VAL A 115 -13.27 -2.94 10.00
CA VAL A 115 -12.18 -3.88 10.28
C VAL A 115 -12.33 -5.09 9.35
N ASP A 116 -11.20 -5.57 8.84
CA ASP A 116 -11.11 -6.73 7.92
C ASP A 116 -10.41 -7.92 8.58
N LEU A 117 -9.58 -7.65 9.60
CA LEU A 117 -8.84 -8.63 10.38
C LEU A 117 -8.73 -8.17 11.84
N VAL A 118 -9.01 -9.05 12.80
CA VAL A 118 -8.90 -8.74 14.24
C VAL A 118 -8.24 -9.87 15.02
N GLY A 119 -7.29 -9.53 15.89
CA GLY A 119 -6.76 -10.43 16.91
C GLY A 119 -7.45 -10.17 18.25
N PHE A 120 -8.07 -11.18 18.85
CA PHE A 120 -8.74 -11.06 20.14
C PHE A 120 -7.83 -11.44 21.31
N GLN A 121 -8.09 -10.91 22.50
CA GLN A 121 -7.52 -11.38 23.77
C GLN A 121 -8.65 -11.65 24.77
N GLU A 122 -8.43 -12.55 25.73
CA GLU A 122 -9.44 -13.02 26.69
C GLU A 122 -10.75 -13.51 26.05
N PHE A 123 -10.65 -14.07 24.85
CA PHE A 123 -11.81 -14.41 24.04
C PHE A 123 -12.40 -15.77 24.44
N GLU A 124 -13.17 -15.81 25.52
CA GLU A 124 -13.65 -17.06 26.10
C GLU A 124 -14.79 -17.73 25.29
N PRO A 125 -15.07 -19.03 25.52
CA PRO A 125 -16.03 -19.79 24.71
C PRO A 125 -17.43 -19.16 24.52
N PRO A 126 -18.06 -18.52 25.53
CA PRO A 126 -19.34 -17.84 25.32
C PRO A 126 -19.25 -16.67 24.32
N GLN A 127 -18.12 -15.95 24.31
CA GLN A 127 -17.87 -14.88 23.35
C GLN A 127 -17.55 -15.45 21.97
N TYR A 128 -16.76 -16.52 21.89
CA TYR A 128 -16.52 -17.26 20.65
C TYR A 128 -17.83 -17.68 19.98
N LYS A 129 -18.71 -18.34 20.73
CA LYS A 129 -20.01 -18.78 20.22
C LYS A 129 -20.85 -17.59 19.72
N ALA A 130 -20.91 -16.51 20.51
CA ALA A 130 -21.65 -15.32 20.11
C ALA A 130 -21.10 -14.71 18.81
N PHE A 131 -19.77 -14.61 18.68
CA PHE A 131 -19.13 -14.14 17.45
C PHE A 131 -19.45 -15.03 16.26
N THR A 132 -19.33 -16.35 16.39
CA THR A 132 -19.61 -17.28 15.28
C THR A 132 -21.08 -17.24 14.86
N ASP A 133 -22.01 -17.14 15.80
CA ASP A 133 -23.44 -17.04 15.51
C ASP A 133 -23.78 -15.76 14.72
N LEU A 134 -23.06 -14.66 14.98
CA LEU A 134 -23.28 -13.37 14.34
C LEU A 134 -22.55 -13.21 13.01
N MET A 135 -21.29 -13.68 12.93
CA MET A 135 -20.33 -13.23 11.91
C MET A 135 -19.95 -14.31 10.89
N SER A 136 -20.17 -15.60 11.17
CA SER A 136 -19.65 -16.72 10.36
C SER A 136 -20.04 -16.73 8.88
N LYS A 137 -21.09 -16.00 8.50
CA LYS A 137 -21.49 -15.83 7.08
C LYS A 137 -20.47 -15.04 6.26
N THR A 138 -19.72 -14.14 6.89
CA THR A 138 -18.79 -13.22 6.21
C THR A 138 -17.39 -13.19 6.84
N TRP A 139 -17.23 -13.83 8.00
CA TRP A 139 -15.98 -13.94 8.73
C TRP A 139 -15.61 -15.39 9.00
N SER A 140 -14.31 -15.66 9.05
CA SER A 140 -13.74 -16.90 9.58
C SER A 140 -12.85 -16.57 10.76
N ILE A 141 -12.52 -17.58 11.56
CA ILE A 141 -11.76 -17.43 12.79
C ILE A 141 -10.88 -18.65 13.03
N ALA A 142 -9.64 -18.43 13.46
CA ALA A 142 -8.72 -19.48 13.87
C ALA A 142 -7.86 -19.04 15.06
N PRO A 143 -7.57 -19.96 16.00
CA PRO A 143 -8.01 -21.35 16.02
C PRO A 143 -9.43 -21.48 16.61
N GLY A 144 -10.03 -22.67 16.46
CA GLY A 144 -11.37 -23.00 16.96
C GLY A 144 -11.41 -23.35 18.45
N LEU A 145 -12.56 -23.84 18.94
CA LEU A 145 -12.73 -24.29 20.33
C LEU A 145 -11.94 -25.57 20.66
N ASP A 146 -11.55 -26.33 19.65
CA ASP A 146 -10.73 -27.53 19.72
C ASP A 146 -9.22 -27.23 19.82
N ALA A 147 -8.83 -25.95 19.83
CA ALA A 147 -7.44 -25.54 19.91
C ALA A 147 -6.75 -26.00 21.21
N PRO A 148 -5.45 -26.32 21.18
CA PRO A 148 -4.73 -26.72 22.37
C PRO A 148 -4.59 -25.57 23.37
N GLY A 149 -4.81 -25.90 24.65
CA GLY A 149 -4.59 -24.99 25.78
C GLY A 149 -5.41 -23.70 25.66
N THR A 150 -4.74 -22.55 25.82
CA THR A 150 -5.41 -21.23 25.82
C THR A 150 -5.34 -20.51 24.48
N ALA A 151 -4.92 -21.17 23.40
CA ALA A 151 -4.74 -20.53 22.09
C ALA A 151 -6.04 -19.91 21.54
N GLN A 152 -7.19 -20.56 21.77
CA GLN A 152 -8.51 -20.08 21.37
C GLN A 152 -8.85 -18.71 21.98
N SER A 153 -8.47 -18.46 23.25
CA SER A 153 -8.70 -17.16 23.89
C SER A 153 -7.89 -16.01 23.28
N LYS A 154 -7.02 -16.30 22.30
CA LYS A 154 -6.26 -15.32 21.52
C LYS A 154 -6.56 -15.43 20.02
N ALA A 155 -7.71 -15.96 19.64
CA ALA A 155 -8.04 -16.25 18.25
C ALA A 155 -8.00 -15.01 17.34
N ILE A 156 -7.75 -15.25 16.06
CA ILE A 156 -7.67 -14.26 15.00
C ILE A 156 -8.85 -14.49 14.05
N ALA A 157 -9.63 -13.45 13.77
CA ALA A 157 -10.73 -13.49 12.82
C ALA A 157 -10.49 -12.57 11.62
N TRP A 158 -11.02 -12.94 10.45
CA TRP A 158 -10.86 -12.18 9.21
C TRP A 158 -12.09 -12.29 8.30
N ARG A 159 -12.29 -11.30 7.43
CA ARG A 159 -13.31 -11.34 6.38
C ARG A 159 -12.95 -12.35 5.30
N THR A 160 -13.86 -13.28 5.01
CA THR A 160 -13.64 -14.34 4.01
C THR A 160 -13.65 -13.84 2.57
N ALA A 161 -14.27 -12.68 2.33
CA ALA A 161 -14.23 -12.02 1.04
C ALA A 161 -12.81 -11.56 0.66
N ASP A 162 -12.01 -11.17 1.66
CA ASP A 162 -10.69 -10.59 1.44
C ASP A 162 -9.56 -11.59 1.65
N TRP A 163 -9.73 -12.55 2.57
CA TRP A 163 -8.66 -13.44 2.98
C TRP A 163 -9.07 -14.92 3.01
N THR A 164 -8.15 -15.77 2.54
CA THR A 164 -8.21 -17.22 2.67
C THR A 164 -7.12 -17.69 3.63
N LEU A 165 -7.45 -18.57 4.57
CA LEU A 165 -6.47 -19.25 5.42
C LEU A 165 -5.58 -20.17 4.59
N VAL A 166 -4.27 -20.05 4.76
CA VAL A 166 -3.27 -20.90 4.10
C VAL A 166 -2.72 -21.94 5.06
N SER A 167 -2.36 -21.51 6.27
CA SER A 167 -1.88 -22.39 7.33
C SER A 167 -2.19 -21.82 8.70
N GLN A 168 -2.27 -22.70 9.70
CA GLN A 168 -2.41 -22.34 11.10
C GLN A 168 -1.47 -23.20 11.95
N THR A 169 -0.88 -22.60 12.96
CA THR A 169 -0.07 -23.27 13.98
C THR A 169 -0.10 -22.45 15.27
N THR A 170 0.69 -22.85 16.26
CA THR A 170 0.86 -22.09 17.49
C THR A 170 2.34 -21.87 17.81
N PHE A 171 2.60 -20.85 18.63
CA PHE A 171 3.89 -20.66 19.30
C PHE A 171 3.68 -20.61 20.81
N GLN A 172 4.71 -20.96 21.56
CA GLN A 172 4.65 -20.98 23.03
C GLN A 172 5.11 -19.62 23.58
N SER A 173 4.38 -19.08 24.56
CA SER A 173 4.73 -17.83 25.25
C SER A 173 4.44 -17.94 26.74
N PRO A 174 5.33 -17.46 27.64
CA PRO A 174 5.09 -17.50 29.08
C PRO A 174 3.93 -16.57 29.46
N TYR A 175 3.16 -16.97 30.46
CA TYR A 175 2.12 -16.17 31.10
C TYR A 175 2.39 -16.06 32.61
N PHE A 176 1.34 -16.04 33.44
CA PHE A 176 1.49 -16.02 34.90
C PHE A 176 2.35 -17.19 35.40
N HIS A 177 3.20 -16.89 36.40
CA HIS A 177 4.15 -17.83 37.00
C HIS A 177 5.14 -18.47 36.00
N GLY A 178 5.24 -17.92 34.78
CA GLY A 178 6.12 -18.42 33.73
C GLY A 178 5.58 -19.64 32.97
N GLU A 179 4.32 -20.03 33.21
CA GLU A 179 3.67 -21.12 32.49
C GLU A 179 3.65 -20.85 30.99
N MET A 180 4.18 -21.79 30.21
CA MET A 180 4.18 -21.68 28.75
C MET A 180 2.80 -22.02 28.22
N GLN A 181 2.21 -21.11 27.47
CA GLN A 181 0.91 -21.29 26.86
C GLN A 181 0.98 -21.09 25.34
N ALA A 182 0.16 -21.87 24.63
CA ALA A 182 0.02 -21.72 23.19
C ALA A 182 -0.63 -20.37 22.82
N ARG A 183 -0.16 -19.78 21.72
CA ARG A 183 -0.65 -18.56 21.08
C ARG A 183 -0.74 -18.79 19.57
N PRO A 184 -1.73 -18.24 18.86
CA PRO A 184 -1.91 -18.55 17.46
C PRO A 184 -0.95 -17.80 16.54
N LEU A 185 -0.55 -18.50 15.48
CA LEU A 185 0.16 -17.99 14.32
C LEU A 185 -0.55 -18.54 13.08
N ILE A 186 -1.08 -17.65 12.24
CA ILE A 186 -1.77 -18.03 11.01
C ILE A 186 -1.13 -17.36 9.79
N GLN A 187 -1.23 -18.01 8.64
CA GLN A 187 -0.90 -17.42 7.36
C GLN A 187 -2.17 -17.19 6.55
N LEU A 188 -2.34 -15.98 6.04
CA LEU A 188 -3.46 -15.62 5.20
C LEU A 188 -2.99 -15.24 3.80
N ARG A 189 -3.83 -15.51 2.80
CA ARG A 189 -3.65 -15.07 1.41
C ARG A 189 -4.77 -14.10 1.05
N HIS A 190 -4.41 -12.92 0.57
CA HIS A 190 -5.38 -11.95 0.07
C HIS A 190 -5.99 -12.45 -1.25
N ASN A 191 -7.31 -12.45 -1.36
CA ASN A 191 -8.04 -13.08 -2.45
C ASN A 191 -7.86 -12.34 -3.79
N VAL A 192 -7.68 -11.01 -3.76
CA VAL A 192 -7.55 -10.19 -4.99
C VAL A 192 -6.12 -10.12 -5.50
N THR A 193 -5.14 -9.93 -4.60
CA THR A 193 -3.73 -9.68 -4.97
C THR A 193 -2.88 -10.95 -4.88
N GLY A 194 -3.34 -11.97 -4.15
CA GLY A 194 -2.59 -13.19 -3.86
C GLY A 194 -1.42 -13.00 -2.89
N GLN A 195 -1.24 -11.82 -2.30
CA GLN A 195 -0.17 -11.58 -1.32
C GLN A 195 -0.43 -12.36 -0.03
N LEU A 196 0.63 -12.91 0.54
CA LEU A 196 0.60 -13.63 1.82
C LEU A 196 0.94 -12.69 2.96
N ILE A 197 0.39 -12.95 4.14
CA ILE A 197 0.82 -12.36 5.41
C ILE A 197 0.87 -13.44 6.49
N TRP A 198 1.80 -13.30 7.42
CA TRP A 198 1.74 -13.97 8.71
C TRP A 198 1.05 -13.06 9.72
N VAL A 199 0.18 -13.61 10.55
CA VAL A 199 -0.45 -12.92 11.66
C VAL A 199 -0.26 -13.74 12.92
N MET A 200 0.39 -13.15 13.90
CA MET A 200 0.53 -13.69 15.24
C MET A 200 -0.20 -12.79 16.23
N ASN A 201 -0.86 -13.42 17.21
CA ASN A 201 -1.61 -12.68 18.21
C ASN A 201 -1.27 -13.20 19.61
N THR A 202 -1.12 -12.28 20.57
CA THR A 202 -0.71 -12.62 21.94
C THR A 202 -1.51 -11.87 22.99
N HIS A 203 -1.39 -12.34 24.22
CA HIS A 203 -1.78 -11.65 25.42
C HIS A 203 -0.69 -11.93 26.46
N ASN A 204 0.08 -10.91 26.80
CA ASN A 204 1.21 -11.00 27.74
C ASN A 204 0.72 -10.82 29.18
N ALA A 205 1.48 -11.26 30.17
CA ALA A 205 1.07 -11.24 31.57
C ALA A 205 0.85 -9.80 32.10
N ALA A 206 -0.35 -9.54 32.62
CA ALA A 206 -0.69 -8.32 33.36
C ALA A 206 0.05 -8.24 34.70
N ASP A 207 0.22 -7.03 35.23
CA ASP A 207 0.92 -6.78 36.49
C ASP A 207 0.06 -7.06 37.74
N VAL A 208 -0.44 -8.29 37.83
CA VAL A 208 -1.39 -8.72 38.88
C VAL A 208 -0.93 -9.98 39.62
N ARG A 209 0.13 -10.66 39.15
CA ARG A 209 0.64 -11.90 39.74
C ARG A 209 2.16 -12.01 39.62
N GLY A 210 2.86 -11.93 40.75
CA GLY A 210 4.31 -12.19 40.84
C GLY A 210 5.15 -11.24 39.98
N ASN A 211 6.28 -11.72 39.45
CA ASN A 211 7.19 -10.94 38.60
C ASN A 211 6.72 -10.92 37.14
N ALA A 212 5.60 -10.25 36.87
CA ALA A 212 4.99 -10.20 35.54
C ALA A 212 5.95 -9.60 34.48
N GLN A 213 6.77 -8.60 34.83
CA GLN A 213 7.72 -8.00 33.89
C GLN A 213 8.74 -9.02 33.35
N ALA A 214 9.34 -9.85 34.20
CA ALA A 214 10.30 -10.86 33.72
C ALA A 214 9.67 -11.85 32.74
N HIS A 215 8.37 -12.15 32.91
CA HIS A 215 7.61 -12.99 31.98
C HIS A 215 7.32 -12.25 30.67
N ARG A 216 6.95 -10.95 30.71
CA ARG A 216 6.79 -10.10 29.51
C ARG A 216 8.09 -10.02 28.71
N ASP A 217 9.22 -9.72 29.36
CA ASP A 217 10.53 -9.64 28.69
C ASP A 217 10.90 -10.96 28.00
N LYS A 218 10.57 -12.11 28.62
CA LYS A 218 10.79 -13.44 28.03
C LYS A 218 9.84 -13.70 26.86
N ALA A 219 8.56 -13.32 26.98
CA ALA A 219 7.58 -13.43 25.90
C ALA A 219 7.99 -12.61 24.68
N GLU A 220 8.40 -11.37 24.88
CA GLU A 220 8.88 -10.45 23.84
C GLU A 220 10.09 -11.00 23.10
N ARG A 221 11.08 -11.58 23.81
CA ARG A 221 12.23 -12.24 23.17
C ARG A 221 11.82 -13.46 22.32
N ILE A 222 10.78 -14.19 22.71
CA ILE A 222 10.26 -15.30 21.90
C ILE A 222 9.55 -14.75 20.66
N GLN A 223 8.69 -13.74 20.83
CA GLN A 223 7.96 -13.08 19.73
C GLN A 223 8.94 -12.50 18.71
N ALA A 224 9.95 -11.75 19.17
CA ALA A 224 10.97 -11.16 18.30
C ALA A 224 11.75 -12.22 17.52
N ARG A 225 12.17 -13.31 18.18
CA ARG A 225 12.85 -14.44 17.49
C ARG A 225 11.95 -15.07 16.44
N LEU A 226 10.67 -15.28 16.73
CA LEU A 226 9.72 -15.86 15.78
C LEU A 226 9.52 -14.96 14.56
N VAL A 227 9.34 -13.65 14.74
CA VAL A 227 9.27 -12.69 13.63
C VAL A 227 10.52 -12.80 12.76
N ASN A 228 11.71 -12.77 13.37
CA ASN A 228 12.97 -12.85 12.65
C ASN A 228 13.12 -14.19 11.90
N SER A 229 12.71 -15.32 12.50
CA SER A 229 12.73 -16.63 11.84
C SER A 229 11.76 -16.70 10.65
N LEU A 230 10.54 -16.17 10.78
CA LEU A 230 9.57 -16.12 9.68
C LEU A 230 10.10 -15.28 8.51
N ARG A 231 10.74 -14.13 8.82
CA ARG A 231 11.32 -13.24 7.81
C ARG A 231 12.60 -13.78 7.20
N GLN A 232 13.41 -14.52 7.95
CA GLN A 232 14.56 -15.23 7.40
C GLN A 232 14.12 -16.33 6.42
N ALA A 233 13.07 -17.09 6.77
CA ALA A 233 12.55 -18.15 5.91
C ALA A 233 11.80 -17.62 4.69
N ASN A 234 11.06 -16.51 4.85
CA ASN A 234 10.25 -15.90 3.79
C ASN A 234 10.41 -14.36 3.80
N PRO A 235 11.49 -13.81 3.21
CA PRO A 235 11.80 -12.38 3.26
C PRO A 235 10.75 -11.46 2.60
N ASP A 236 9.87 -12.01 1.77
CA ASP A 236 8.83 -11.25 1.06
C ASP A 236 7.42 -11.42 1.65
N ILE A 237 7.26 -12.17 2.76
CA ILE A 237 5.98 -12.32 3.45
C ILE A 237 5.99 -11.43 4.69
N PRO A 238 5.16 -10.37 4.74
CA PRO A 238 5.04 -9.54 5.92
C PRO A 238 4.55 -10.31 7.14
N VAL A 239 4.98 -9.88 8.33
CA VAL A 239 4.51 -10.41 9.62
C VAL A 239 3.79 -9.31 10.39
N ILE A 240 2.60 -9.61 10.92
CA ILE A 240 1.81 -8.75 11.79
C ILE A 240 1.79 -9.34 13.19
N LEU A 241 2.14 -8.55 14.19
CA LEU A 241 2.02 -8.86 15.61
C LEU A 241 0.89 -8.02 16.21
N LEU A 242 -0.12 -8.70 16.73
CA LEU A 242 -1.27 -8.13 17.45
C LEU A 242 -1.23 -8.58 18.91
N GLY A 243 -1.86 -7.81 19.79
CA GLY A 243 -2.01 -8.22 21.17
C GLY A 243 -2.16 -7.10 22.16
N ASP A 244 -2.71 -7.48 23.31
CA ASP A 244 -2.50 -6.79 24.57
C ASP A 244 -1.15 -7.24 25.14
N MET A 245 -0.18 -6.34 25.12
CA MET A 245 1.18 -6.61 25.60
C MET A 245 1.33 -6.33 27.09
N ASN A 246 0.32 -5.74 27.73
CA ASN A 246 0.35 -5.28 29.12
C ASN A 246 1.58 -4.41 29.45
N ASP A 247 2.13 -3.75 28.43
CA ASP A 247 3.32 -2.92 28.54
C ASP A 247 3.34 -1.84 27.44
N ARG A 248 4.09 -0.78 27.70
CA ARG A 248 4.15 0.45 26.91
C ARG A 248 5.53 0.58 26.26
N GLU A 249 6.36 1.48 26.79
CA GLU A 249 7.71 1.75 26.27
C GLU A 249 8.65 0.56 26.43
N ARG A 250 8.50 -0.23 27.51
CA ARG A 250 9.29 -1.44 27.74
C ARG A 250 8.96 -2.59 26.81
N PHE A 251 7.82 -2.55 26.11
CA PHE A 251 7.56 -3.41 24.95
C PHE A 251 8.06 -2.76 23.64
N TYR A 252 7.67 -1.52 23.38
CA TYR A 252 7.93 -0.86 22.10
C TYR A 252 9.43 -0.79 21.75
N CYS A 253 10.26 -0.34 22.69
CA CYS A 253 11.68 -0.11 22.40
C CYS A 253 12.46 -1.41 22.17
N PRO A 254 12.35 -2.45 23.01
CA PRO A 254 12.98 -3.73 22.72
C PRO A 254 12.45 -4.37 21.43
N MET A 255 11.14 -4.35 21.19
CA MET A 255 10.55 -4.99 20.01
C MET A 255 11.04 -4.34 18.71
N THR A 256 11.03 -2.99 18.64
CA THR A 256 11.51 -2.25 17.46
C THR A 256 13.04 -2.28 17.29
N TYR A 257 13.79 -2.59 18.35
CA TYR A 257 15.24 -2.80 18.25
C TYR A 257 15.61 -4.23 17.84
N LEU A 258 14.89 -5.24 18.34
CA LEU A 258 15.19 -6.65 18.11
C LEU A 258 14.65 -7.19 16.77
N THR A 259 13.76 -6.44 16.11
CA THR A 259 13.07 -6.84 14.89
C THR A 259 12.96 -5.67 13.92
N GLU A 260 12.51 -5.94 12.70
CA GLU A 260 12.10 -4.91 11.74
C GLU A 260 10.63 -4.43 11.93
N LEU A 261 9.99 -4.77 13.05
CA LEU A 261 8.61 -4.35 13.29
C LEU A 261 8.51 -2.83 13.52
N GLU A 262 7.51 -2.22 12.92
CA GLU A 262 7.08 -0.85 13.15
C GLU A 262 5.68 -0.84 13.79
N SER A 263 5.44 0.09 14.71
CA SER A 263 4.12 0.28 15.31
C SER A 263 3.20 1.09 14.40
N ALA A 264 1.95 0.65 14.28
CA ALA A 264 0.92 1.37 13.54
C ALA A 264 0.54 2.71 14.17
N SER A 265 0.77 2.89 15.47
CA SER A 265 0.61 4.17 16.16
C SER A 265 1.68 5.19 15.77
N GLY A 266 2.76 4.74 15.12
CA GLY A 266 3.99 5.49 14.89
C GLY A 266 4.94 5.46 16.08
N GLY A 267 5.95 6.31 16.03
CA GLY A 267 7.08 6.32 16.95
C GLY A 267 8.39 6.26 16.17
N THR A 268 9.49 6.48 16.88
CA THR A 268 10.83 6.49 16.30
C THR A 268 11.81 5.70 17.16
N HIS A 269 12.77 5.05 16.53
CA HIS A 269 13.93 4.45 17.20
C HIS A 269 15.22 4.78 16.41
N VAL A 270 16.37 4.68 17.05
CA VAL A 270 17.68 4.81 16.42
C VAL A 270 18.46 3.51 16.61
N ASP A 271 18.85 2.86 15.51
CA ASP A 271 19.55 1.57 15.43
C ASP A 271 21.00 1.62 15.95
N LYS A 272 21.20 2.02 17.19
CA LYS A 272 22.50 1.97 17.87
C LYS A 272 22.30 1.79 19.37
N PRO A 273 23.26 1.15 20.08
CA PRO A 273 23.25 1.10 21.54
C PRO A 273 23.09 2.52 22.15
N GLY A 274 22.15 2.68 23.07
CA GLY A 274 21.81 3.99 23.67
C GLY A 274 21.16 5.00 22.72
N GLY A 275 20.72 4.57 21.53
CA GLY A 275 19.97 5.39 20.59
C GLY A 275 18.62 5.85 21.17
N ALA A 276 18.16 7.03 20.76
CA ALA A 276 16.86 7.53 21.17
C ALA A 276 15.74 6.60 20.68
N CYS A 277 14.82 6.24 21.57
CA CYS A 277 13.62 5.49 21.27
C CYS A 277 12.42 6.19 21.92
N ALA A 278 11.34 6.38 21.18
CA ALA A 278 10.13 6.99 21.69
C ALA A 278 8.90 6.47 20.94
N PRO A 279 7.95 5.79 21.61
CA PRO A 279 6.65 5.49 21.02
C PRO A 279 5.85 6.78 20.80
N ALA A 280 4.97 6.78 19.79
CA ALA A 280 4.03 7.88 19.61
C ALA A 280 3.00 7.93 20.76
N LYS A 281 2.61 9.15 21.15
CA LYS A 281 1.59 9.37 22.19
C LYS A 281 0.18 9.49 21.58
N PRO A 282 -0.89 9.05 22.27
CA PRO A 282 -0.87 8.34 23.56
C PRO A 282 -0.33 6.91 23.41
N VAL A 283 0.35 6.42 24.46
CA VAL A 283 0.92 5.06 24.47
C VAL A 283 -0.05 4.12 25.17
N LEU A 284 -0.57 3.15 24.43
CA LEU A 284 -1.45 2.10 24.92
C LEU A 284 -0.66 0.83 25.26
N ILE A 285 -1.34 -0.15 25.85
CA ILE A 285 -0.82 -1.51 26.06
C ILE A 285 -1.25 -2.48 24.95
N ASP A 286 -2.23 -2.09 24.14
CA ASP A 286 -2.69 -2.79 22.95
C ASP A 286 -1.91 -2.33 21.71
N TRP A 287 -1.23 -3.26 21.06
CA TRP A 287 -0.31 -2.96 19.96
C TRP A 287 -0.74 -3.62 18.65
N VAL A 288 -0.65 -2.83 17.58
CA VAL A 288 -0.69 -3.30 16.20
C VAL A 288 0.68 -3.00 15.60
N MET A 289 1.47 -4.04 15.34
CA MET A 289 2.79 -3.93 14.76
C MET A 289 2.90 -4.78 13.50
N GLY A 290 3.83 -4.42 12.62
CA GLY A 290 4.15 -5.26 11.47
C GLY A 290 5.49 -4.90 10.85
N THR A 291 6.00 -5.80 10.03
CA THR A 291 7.32 -5.65 9.40
C THR A 291 7.37 -4.46 8.45
N SER A 292 8.58 -3.99 8.13
CA SER A 292 8.87 -2.74 7.42
C SER A 292 8.24 -2.59 6.01
N ASP A 293 7.71 -3.69 5.47
CA ASP A 293 6.95 -3.77 4.21
C ASP A 293 5.45 -3.47 4.36
N ILE A 294 4.96 -3.28 5.58
CA ILE A 294 3.59 -2.84 5.88
C ILE A 294 3.58 -1.35 6.21
N PHE A 295 2.79 -0.60 5.44
CA PHE A 295 2.67 0.84 5.64
C PHE A 295 1.38 1.18 6.37
N TRP A 296 1.54 1.82 7.53
CA TRP A 296 0.45 2.14 8.43
C TRP A 296 -0.17 3.50 8.15
N SER A 297 -1.50 3.55 8.19
CA SER A 297 -2.26 4.80 8.17
C SER A 297 -3.59 4.63 8.91
N GLY A 298 -4.29 5.72 9.18
CA GLY A 298 -5.63 5.65 9.77
C GLY A 298 -5.68 4.92 11.12
N TYR A 299 -4.63 5.04 11.93
CA TYR A 299 -4.57 4.55 13.30
C TYR A 299 -5.72 5.17 14.12
N ARG A 300 -6.42 4.33 14.87
CA ARG A 300 -7.59 4.70 15.66
C ARG A 300 -7.61 3.95 16.98
N ILE A 301 -8.13 4.64 17.98
CA ILE A 301 -8.46 4.14 19.31
C ILE A 301 -9.97 4.38 19.44
N GLN A 302 -10.76 3.31 19.48
CA GLN A 302 -12.21 3.37 19.44
C GLN A 302 -12.81 2.75 20.71
N GLY A 303 -13.26 3.60 21.63
CA GLY A 303 -13.94 3.18 22.87
C GLY A 303 -15.46 3.37 22.85
N GLN A 304 -15.97 4.29 22.03
CA GLN A 304 -17.41 4.56 21.98
C GLN A 304 -18.16 3.35 21.44
N GLY A 305 -19.22 2.94 22.14
CA GLY A 305 -19.99 1.72 21.86
C GLY A 305 -19.44 0.46 22.53
N LEU A 306 -18.31 0.56 23.23
CA LEU A 306 -17.70 -0.52 24.02
C LEU A 306 -17.83 -0.28 25.53
N GLU A 307 -18.60 0.72 25.96
CA GLU A 307 -18.84 1.00 27.37
C GLU A 307 -19.47 -0.23 28.04
N LYS A 308 -18.87 -0.72 29.14
CA LYS A 308 -19.26 -1.98 29.82
C LYS A 308 -19.16 -3.24 28.95
N SER A 309 -18.52 -3.16 27.77
CA SER A 309 -18.23 -4.28 26.89
C SER A 309 -16.79 -4.78 27.05
N SER A 310 -15.84 -3.84 27.15
CA SER A 310 -14.44 -4.11 27.47
C SER A 310 -13.89 -2.94 28.27
N ASP A 311 -12.86 -3.20 29.07
CA ASP A 311 -12.00 -2.19 29.70
C ASP A 311 -10.86 -1.73 28.79
N HIS A 312 -10.81 -2.26 27.57
CA HIS A 312 -9.91 -1.84 26.50
C HIS A 312 -10.67 -1.21 25.33
N ASP A 313 -10.02 -0.24 24.70
CA ASP A 313 -10.46 0.30 23.42
C ASP A 313 -10.12 -0.66 22.28
N LEU A 314 -10.92 -0.64 21.20
CA LEU A 314 -10.52 -1.27 19.95
C LEU A 314 -9.41 -0.44 19.29
N VAL A 315 -8.21 -1.01 19.18
CA VAL A 315 -7.07 -0.38 18.51
C VAL A 315 -6.96 -0.91 17.09
N SER A 316 -7.00 -0.04 16.09
CA SER A 316 -6.95 -0.43 14.68
C SER A 316 -6.09 0.48 13.82
N ALA A 317 -5.63 -0.04 12.69
CA ALA A 317 -4.96 0.73 11.66
C ALA A 317 -5.20 0.13 10.27
N VAL A 318 -5.06 0.95 9.24
CA VAL A 318 -5.03 0.50 7.84
C VAL A 318 -3.59 0.08 7.51
N ALA A 319 -3.43 -1.20 7.23
CA ALA A 319 -2.23 -1.78 6.64
C ALA A 319 -2.27 -1.62 5.12
N SER A 320 -1.15 -1.20 4.51
CA SER A 320 -0.98 -1.16 3.06
C SER A 320 0.31 -1.86 2.69
N ILE A 321 0.22 -2.95 1.91
CA ILE A 321 1.36 -3.68 1.37
C ILE A 321 1.44 -3.41 -0.13
N PRO A 322 2.56 -2.88 -0.67
CA PRO A 322 2.68 -2.56 -2.08
C PRO A 322 2.63 -3.79 -2.99
N PRO A 323 2.36 -3.60 -4.28
CA PRO A 323 2.33 -4.71 -5.23
C PRO A 323 3.68 -5.44 -5.34
N SER A 324 3.64 -6.77 -5.42
CA SER A 324 4.85 -7.63 -5.42
C SER A 324 5.53 -7.76 -6.79
N ALA A 325 4.89 -7.33 -7.89
CA ALA A 325 5.44 -7.51 -9.24
C ALA A 325 6.80 -6.81 -9.43
N ALA A 326 6.97 -5.62 -8.83
CA ALA A 326 8.23 -4.89 -8.91
C ALA A 326 9.38 -5.62 -8.19
N ALA A 327 9.07 -6.29 -7.06
CA ALA A 327 10.02 -7.13 -6.32
C ALA A 327 10.47 -8.32 -7.18
N LYS A 328 9.51 -9.06 -7.76
CA LYS A 328 9.78 -10.20 -8.64
C LYS A 328 10.56 -9.81 -9.89
N ALA A 329 10.31 -8.60 -10.41
CA ALA A 329 11.05 -8.04 -11.53
C ALA A 329 12.44 -7.50 -11.13
N GLY A 330 12.82 -7.50 -9.85
CA GLY A 330 14.13 -7.01 -9.40
C GLY A 330 14.31 -5.50 -9.54
N VAL A 331 13.22 -4.72 -9.52
CA VAL A 331 13.29 -3.26 -9.57
C VAL A 331 13.87 -2.73 -8.25
N LYS A 332 14.97 -1.98 -8.35
CA LYS A 332 15.60 -1.29 -7.21
C LYS A 332 15.63 0.23 -7.38
N ARG A 333 15.44 0.72 -8.62
CA ARG A 333 15.60 2.13 -8.97
C ARG A 333 14.58 2.57 -10.01
N VAL A 334 14.18 3.83 -9.92
CA VAL A 334 13.31 4.48 -10.90
C VAL A 334 13.94 5.79 -11.36
N VAL A 335 14.02 5.96 -12.69
CA VAL A 335 14.41 7.21 -13.33
C VAL A 335 13.21 7.80 -14.04
N VAL A 336 12.75 8.96 -13.59
CA VAL A 336 11.71 9.74 -14.27
C VAL A 336 12.39 10.76 -15.17
N ILE A 337 12.05 10.76 -16.46
CA ILE A 337 12.52 11.74 -17.45
C ILE A 337 11.31 12.53 -17.93
N ASP A 338 11.20 13.77 -17.47
CA ASP A 338 10.24 14.75 -17.96
C ASP A 338 10.86 15.55 -19.10
N VAL A 339 10.35 15.36 -20.32
CA VAL A 339 10.79 16.10 -21.51
C VAL A 339 9.76 17.16 -21.84
N GLU A 340 10.02 18.39 -21.42
CA GLU A 340 9.11 19.50 -21.68
C GLU A 340 9.04 19.82 -23.17
N GLY A 341 7.84 20.14 -23.65
CA GLY A 341 7.62 20.41 -25.07
C GLY A 341 7.47 19.15 -25.91
N LEU A 342 7.62 17.94 -25.34
CA LEU A 342 7.46 16.69 -26.08
C LEU A 342 5.98 16.43 -26.40
N ARG A 343 5.70 16.27 -27.70
CA ARG A 343 4.37 15.98 -28.24
C ARG A 343 4.27 14.52 -28.69
N SER A 344 3.10 13.91 -28.55
CA SER A 344 2.89 12.51 -28.94
C SER A 344 3.19 12.22 -30.42
N ASN A 345 2.88 13.16 -31.31
CA ASN A 345 3.06 13.00 -32.76
C ASN A 345 4.54 13.08 -33.22
N VAL A 346 5.46 13.47 -32.35
CA VAL A 346 6.90 13.46 -32.66
C VAL A 346 7.61 12.20 -32.17
N VAL A 347 6.93 11.32 -31.42
CA VAL A 347 7.47 10.04 -30.94
C VAL A 347 7.49 8.99 -32.07
N THR A 348 8.42 9.16 -33.02
CA THR A 348 8.56 8.33 -34.22
C THR A 348 10.02 7.99 -34.50
N LYS A 349 10.27 6.91 -35.26
CA LYS A 349 11.63 6.50 -35.66
C LYS A 349 12.42 7.63 -36.35
N ARG A 350 11.73 8.50 -37.11
CA ARG A 350 12.33 9.59 -37.87
C ARG A 350 12.70 10.81 -37.02
N LYS A 351 11.87 11.16 -36.04
CA LYS A 351 12.02 12.41 -35.27
C LYS A 351 12.72 12.20 -33.94
N THR A 352 12.43 11.10 -33.25
CA THR A 352 12.97 10.75 -31.93
C THR A 352 13.23 9.24 -31.87
N PRO A 353 14.27 8.73 -32.55
CA PRO A 353 14.53 7.30 -32.70
C PRO A 353 14.72 6.57 -31.36
N THR A 354 15.32 7.21 -30.36
CA THR A 354 15.48 6.62 -29.03
C THR A 354 14.14 6.44 -28.34
N LEU A 355 13.29 7.48 -28.31
CA LEU A 355 11.95 7.38 -27.72
C LEU A 355 11.07 6.36 -28.45
N ALA A 356 11.16 6.30 -29.79
CA ALA A 356 10.43 5.32 -30.58
C ALA A 356 10.86 3.87 -30.25
N ARG A 357 12.16 3.65 -30.02
CA ARG A 357 12.70 2.34 -29.60
C ARG A 357 12.26 1.96 -28.18
N ILE A 358 12.15 2.92 -27.27
CA ILE A 358 11.63 2.69 -25.92
C ILE A 358 10.15 2.29 -26.01
N ARG A 359 9.36 3.07 -26.75
CA ARG A 359 7.94 2.76 -27.03
C ARG A 359 7.74 1.37 -27.61
N SER A 360 8.59 0.93 -28.54
CA SER A 360 8.44 -0.38 -29.20
C SER A 360 8.83 -1.58 -28.32
N LYS A 361 9.46 -1.35 -27.17
CA LYS A 361 10.03 -2.40 -26.30
C LYS A 361 9.53 -2.36 -24.85
N GLY A 362 8.56 -1.52 -24.52
CA GLY A 362 8.03 -1.39 -23.17
C GLY A 362 6.56 -1.00 -23.15
N ALA A 363 6.03 -0.75 -21.97
CA ALA A 363 4.64 -0.34 -21.78
C ALA A 363 4.52 1.14 -22.14
N SER A 364 3.60 1.50 -23.04
CA SER A 364 3.51 2.88 -23.50
C SER A 364 2.11 3.31 -23.89
N THR A 365 1.85 4.62 -23.84
CA THR A 365 0.74 5.24 -24.55
C THR A 365 1.15 6.59 -25.09
N LEU A 366 0.56 6.97 -26.22
CA LEU A 366 0.66 8.32 -26.79
C LEU A 366 -0.53 9.21 -26.39
N ARG A 367 -1.39 8.72 -25.49
CA ARG A 367 -2.65 9.35 -25.08
C ARG A 367 -2.75 9.56 -23.57
N ALA A 368 -1.62 9.68 -22.86
CA ALA A 368 -1.63 10.11 -21.47
C ALA A 368 -2.00 11.60 -21.40
N ARG A 369 -2.45 12.08 -20.25
CA ARG A 369 -2.87 13.48 -20.07
C ARG A 369 -2.14 14.18 -18.94
N THR A 370 -1.77 15.43 -19.15
CA THR A 370 -1.37 16.32 -18.06
C THR A 370 -2.60 16.71 -17.21
N ALA A 371 -2.40 17.53 -16.18
CA ALA A 371 -3.48 18.06 -15.36
C ALA A 371 -4.53 18.75 -16.24
N GLU A 372 -5.79 18.62 -15.85
CA GLU A 372 -6.90 19.25 -16.56
C GLU A 372 -6.76 20.78 -16.60
N GLU A 373 -6.28 21.38 -15.51
CA GLU A 373 -6.43 22.80 -15.25
C GLU A 373 -5.41 23.68 -15.99
N ARG A 374 -4.24 23.12 -16.33
CA ARG A 374 -3.14 23.82 -17.03
C ARG A 374 -2.32 22.85 -17.85
N VAL A 375 -1.80 23.33 -18.98
CA VAL A 375 -0.86 22.61 -19.85
C VAL A 375 0.60 23.09 -19.72
N THR A 376 0.85 24.06 -18.84
CA THR A 376 2.18 24.61 -18.58
C THR A 376 3.02 23.63 -17.75
N SER A 377 4.33 23.63 -17.98
CA SER A 377 5.26 22.67 -17.37
C SER A 377 5.25 22.67 -15.84
N LEU A 378 5.69 23.75 -15.17
CA LEU A 378 5.92 23.72 -13.72
C LEU A 378 4.73 23.18 -12.89
N PRO A 379 3.46 23.63 -13.08
CA PRO A 379 2.32 23.03 -12.38
C PRO A 379 2.21 21.52 -12.57
N ASN A 380 2.44 21.03 -13.78
CA ASN A 380 2.37 19.62 -14.12
C ASN A 380 3.59 18.84 -13.62
N THR A 381 4.80 19.41 -13.60
CA THR A 381 5.97 18.79 -12.97
C THR A 381 5.71 18.59 -11.48
N VAL A 382 5.09 19.57 -10.81
CA VAL A 382 4.67 19.41 -9.40
C VAL A 382 3.54 18.37 -9.28
N SER A 383 2.62 18.28 -10.24
CA SER A 383 1.61 17.20 -10.27
C SER A 383 2.25 15.82 -10.43
N ILE A 384 3.27 15.67 -11.28
CA ILE A 384 4.06 14.42 -11.44
C ILE A 384 4.76 14.08 -10.13
N ALA A 385 5.36 15.05 -9.45
CA ALA A 385 6.07 14.84 -8.17
C ALA A 385 5.13 14.46 -7.01
N THR A 386 3.92 15.01 -6.97
CA THR A 386 3.02 14.92 -5.79
C THR A 386 1.83 14.00 -5.98
N GLY A 387 1.52 13.61 -7.22
CA GLY A 387 0.31 12.87 -7.55
C GLY A 387 -0.97 13.64 -7.27
N ARG A 388 -0.92 14.98 -7.26
CA ARG A 388 -2.06 15.85 -6.97
C ARG A 388 -2.44 16.69 -8.17
N ALA A 389 -3.72 17.06 -8.24
CA ALA A 389 -4.21 18.10 -9.13
C ALA A 389 -3.63 19.47 -8.76
N ILE A 390 -3.83 20.47 -9.62
CA ILE A 390 -3.28 21.82 -9.41
C ILE A 390 -4.14 22.59 -8.41
N ARG A 391 -5.45 22.65 -8.62
CA ARG A 391 -6.34 23.56 -7.87
C ARG A 391 -6.55 23.12 -6.42
N LYS A 392 -6.51 24.07 -5.49
CA LYS A 392 -6.75 23.85 -4.04
C LYS A 392 -8.11 23.21 -3.75
N LYS A 393 -9.16 23.52 -4.53
CA LYS A 393 -10.50 22.92 -4.37
C LYS A 393 -10.49 21.40 -4.48
N TYR A 394 -9.53 20.84 -5.21
CA TYR A 394 -9.29 19.39 -5.31
C TYR A 394 -8.24 18.92 -4.31
N ARG A 395 -7.99 19.66 -3.21
CA ARG A 395 -6.83 19.49 -2.33
C ARG A 395 -5.51 19.37 -3.13
N GLY A 396 -5.39 20.18 -4.19
CA GLY A 396 -4.24 20.22 -5.08
C GLY A 396 -3.00 20.87 -4.45
N HIS A 397 -1.92 20.91 -5.22
CA HIS A 397 -0.64 21.48 -4.77
C HIS A 397 -0.57 23.02 -4.88
N GLY A 398 -1.54 23.68 -5.51
CA GLY A 398 -1.69 25.13 -5.51
C GLY A 398 -0.71 25.91 -6.41
N VAL A 399 0.23 25.23 -7.08
CA VAL A 399 1.19 25.86 -8.00
C VAL A 399 0.53 26.04 -9.36
N ALA A 400 -0.09 27.20 -9.60
CA ALA A 400 -0.81 27.50 -10.85
C ALA A 400 0.04 28.23 -11.90
N ALA A 401 1.14 28.85 -11.48
CA ALA A 401 2.10 29.59 -12.30
C ALA A 401 3.47 29.61 -11.59
N THR A 402 4.49 30.15 -12.24
CA THR A 402 5.80 30.37 -11.62
C THR A 402 5.68 31.35 -10.46
N PRO A 403 6.01 30.93 -9.22
CA PRO A 403 5.88 31.81 -8.06
C PRO A 403 7.15 32.66 -7.86
N ARG A 404 7.09 33.62 -6.92
CA ARG A 404 8.28 34.33 -6.42
C ARG A 404 9.36 33.34 -5.94
N SER A 405 10.63 33.71 -6.07
CA SER A 405 11.78 32.84 -5.79
C SER A 405 11.85 32.31 -4.34
N SER A 406 11.25 33.00 -3.37
CA SER A 406 11.17 32.56 -1.97
C SER A 406 10.03 31.58 -1.67
N ALA A 407 9.05 31.45 -2.57
CA ALA A 407 7.86 30.63 -2.32
C ALA A 407 8.19 29.13 -2.29
N THR A 408 7.46 28.39 -1.47
CA THR A 408 7.45 26.92 -1.41
C THR A 408 6.08 26.38 -1.81
N ILE A 409 6.02 25.10 -2.21
CA ILE A 409 4.73 24.43 -2.45
C ILE A 409 3.84 24.51 -1.21
N ARG A 410 4.41 24.38 0.00
CA ARG A 410 3.68 24.55 1.27
C ARG A 410 3.01 25.91 1.37
N SER A 411 3.76 26.99 1.13
CA SER A 411 3.22 28.36 1.21
C SER A 411 2.10 28.59 0.19
N LEU A 412 2.24 28.06 -1.02
CA LEU A 412 1.23 28.19 -2.08
C LEU A 412 -0.01 27.36 -1.77
N ALA A 413 0.15 26.17 -1.21
CA ALA A 413 -0.90 25.22 -0.90
C ALA A 413 -1.63 25.51 0.43
N GLY A 414 -1.05 26.34 1.31
CA GLY A 414 -1.52 26.58 2.68
C GLY A 414 -1.26 25.44 3.66
N ARG A 415 -0.52 24.42 3.25
CA ARG A 415 -0.23 23.20 4.04
C ARG A 415 0.92 22.44 3.39
N TYR A 416 1.58 21.55 4.14
CA TYR A 416 2.59 20.69 3.55
C TYR A 416 1.96 19.77 2.48
N VAL A 417 2.67 19.56 1.38
CA VAL A 417 2.23 18.73 0.25
C VAL A 417 3.28 17.64 0.05
N PRO A 418 3.02 16.41 0.51
CA PRO A 418 3.94 15.30 0.28
C PRO A 418 4.13 15.00 -1.20
N SER A 419 5.32 14.50 -1.53
CA SER A 419 5.77 14.10 -2.85
C SER A 419 6.35 12.68 -2.84
N MET A 420 6.63 12.14 -4.03
CA MET A 420 7.40 10.90 -4.15
C MET A 420 8.79 10.99 -3.50
N PHE A 421 9.36 12.20 -3.36
CA PHE A 421 10.64 12.39 -2.68
C PHE A 421 10.51 12.19 -1.18
N ASP A 422 9.41 12.66 -0.57
CA ASP A 422 9.11 12.38 0.84
C ASP A 422 9.05 10.89 1.08
N VAL A 423 8.22 10.18 0.31
CA VAL A 423 8.05 8.73 0.50
C VAL A 423 9.38 7.99 0.33
N VAL A 424 10.10 8.21 -0.78
CA VAL A 424 11.37 7.50 -1.01
C VAL A 424 12.39 7.80 0.09
N HIS A 425 12.50 9.06 0.51
CA HIS A 425 13.45 9.47 1.53
C HIS A 425 13.09 8.91 2.93
N ASP A 426 11.82 8.96 3.31
CA ASP A 426 11.36 8.60 4.65
C ASP A 426 11.50 7.09 4.92
N TYR A 427 11.62 6.28 3.87
CA TYR A 427 11.98 4.86 3.93
C TYR A 427 13.48 4.61 3.71
N GLY A 428 14.33 5.60 3.99
CA GLY A 428 15.79 5.46 4.00
C GLY A 428 16.45 5.38 2.61
N LEU A 429 15.69 5.59 1.53
CA LEU A 429 16.23 5.51 0.17
C LEU A 429 16.68 6.88 -0.33
N SER A 430 17.74 6.89 -1.15
CA SER A 430 18.29 8.13 -1.68
C SER A 430 17.53 8.66 -2.90
N THR A 431 17.43 9.99 -2.98
CA THR A 431 16.74 10.69 -4.06
C THR A 431 17.65 11.70 -4.76
N ALA A 432 17.35 12.00 -6.03
CA ALA A 432 17.98 13.09 -6.77
C ALA A 432 17.03 13.80 -7.75
N PHE A 433 17.29 15.10 -7.96
CA PHE A 433 16.50 15.97 -8.84
C PHE A 433 17.41 16.84 -9.73
N TYR A 434 17.35 16.64 -11.04
CA TYR A 434 18.11 17.41 -12.03
C TYR A 434 17.15 18.09 -12.99
N SER A 435 17.25 19.41 -13.18
CA SER A 435 16.34 20.14 -14.06
C SER A 435 17.05 21.19 -14.90
N GLY A 436 16.67 21.23 -16.18
CA GLY A 436 17.02 22.25 -17.15
C GLY A 436 16.07 23.45 -17.17
N ASP A 437 15.03 23.45 -16.32
CA ASP A 437 14.11 24.57 -16.11
C ASP A 437 14.41 25.25 -14.76
N ALA A 438 14.85 26.50 -14.81
CA ALA A 438 15.14 27.30 -13.62
C ALA A 438 13.92 27.45 -12.69
N LYS A 439 12.69 27.44 -13.24
CA LYS A 439 11.44 27.58 -12.47
C LYS A 439 11.21 26.38 -11.55
N SER A 440 11.76 25.22 -11.89
CA SER A 440 11.68 24.00 -11.09
C SER A 440 12.56 23.99 -9.85
N ALA A 441 13.37 25.04 -9.59
CA ALA A 441 14.02 25.25 -8.31
C ALA A 441 13.04 25.26 -7.12
N LEU A 442 11.74 25.49 -7.39
CA LEU A 442 10.65 25.33 -6.43
C LEU A 442 10.63 23.95 -5.75
N ILE A 443 10.93 22.87 -6.47
CA ILE A 443 10.87 21.49 -5.94
C ILE A 443 11.97 21.25 -4.89
N PRO A 444 13.28 21.31 -5.20
CA PRO A 444 14.32 21.10 -4.19
C PRO A 444 14.23 22.13 -3.04
N ARG A 445 13.78 23.35 -3.30
CA ARG A 445 13.53 24.34 -2.23
C ARG A 445 12.41 23.93 -1.28
N SER A 446 11.33 23.32 -1.78
CA SER A 446 10.19 22.90 -0.95
C SER A 446 10.49 21.67 -0.09
N TYR A 447 11.49 20.88 -0.48
CA TYR A 447 11.83 19.58 0.12
C TYR A 447 13.28 19.52 0.63
N ASN A 448 13.84 20.66 1.02
CA ASN A 448 15.18 20.75 1.62
C ASN A 448 15.14 20.57 3.15
N SER A 449 16.31 20.62 3.81
CA SER A 449 16.45 20.45 5.27
C SER A 449 15.62 21.44 6.10
N ARG A 450 15.27 22.62 5.55
CA ARG A 450 14.46 23.64 6.25
C ARG A 450 12.96 23.43 6.06
N ASN A 451 12.56 23.08 4.84
CA ASN A 451 11.14 23.11 4.42
C ASN A 451 10.48 21.73 4.37
N GLY A 452 11.25 20.65 4.27
CA GLY A 452 10.73 19.29 4.27
C GLY A 452 10.09 18.90 5.60
N ALA A 453 9.19 17.92 5.57
CA ALA A 453 8.53 17.39 6.75
C ALA A 453 9.48 16.60 7.64
N VAL A 454 9.12 16.45 8.92
CA VAL A 454 9.73 15.46 9.81
C VAL A 454 9.16 14.07 9.51
N ASP A 455 9.99 13.06 9.67
CA ASP A 455 9.61 11.66 9.58
C ASP A 455 8.73 11.33 10.78
N ARG A 456 7.62 10.64 10.54
CA ARG A 456 6.61 10.38 11.59
C ARG A 456 6.55 8.93 12.02
N ASN A 457 7.11 8.05 11.19
CA ASN A 457 7.05 6.61 11.34
C ASN A 457 8.45 6.04 11.06
N GLY A 458 8.81 4.98 11.78
CA GLY A 458 10.06 4.24 11.55
C GLY A 458 11.31 5.08 11.82
N LYS A 459 12.35 4.81 11.04
CA LYS A 459 13.65 5.47 11.16
C LYS A 459 13.57 6.94 10.76
N ASN A 460 14.11 7.83 11.59
CA ASN A 460 14.22 9.25 11.25
C ASN A 460 15.41 9.51 10.30
N ASN A 461 15.13 9.68 9.02
CA ASN A 461 16.08 9.98 7.95
C ASN A 461 16.30 11.49 7.75
N GLY A 462 15.51 12.33 8.42
CA GLY A 462 15.67 13.78 8.43
C GLY A 462 14.83 14.53 7.37
N ARG A 463 14.95 15.86 7.36
CA ARG A 463 14.00 16.72 6.62
C ARG A 463 14.35 16.94 5.14
N ARG A 464 15.53 16.53 4.68
CA ARG A 464 16.01 16.82 3.32
C ARG A 464 15.56 15.74 2.33
N LYS A 465 14.29 15.81 1.92
CA LYS A 465 13.66 14.79 1.06
C LYS A 465 14.22 14.74 -0.36
N VAL A 466 14.69 15.88 -0.89
CA VAL A 466 15.46 15.92 -2.14
C VAL A 466 16.96 15.93 -1.81
N GLY A 467 17.62 14.82 -2.11
CA GLY A 467 19.04 14.61 -1.88
C GLY A 467 19.92 15.44 -2.82
N ARG A 468 20.54 14.79 -3.82
CA ARG A 468 21.40 15.49 -4.79
C ARG A 468 20.54 16.27 -5.78
N SER A 469 20.89 17.53 -6.04
CA SER A 469 20.14 18.32 -7.00
C SER A 469 20.99 19.29 -7.81
N LEU A 470 20.61 19.51 -9.06
CA LEU A 470 21.12 20.58 -9.93
C LEU A 470 19.95 21.18 -10.71
N VAL A 471 19.78 22.49 -10.62
CA VAL A 471 18.83 23.24 -11.44
C VAL A 471 19.61 24.30 -12.21
N THR A 472 19.45 24.32 -13.53
CA THR A 472 20.17 25.20 -14.47
C THR A 472 19.28 25.42 -15.70
N ASP A 473 19.69 26.29 -16.60
CA ASP A 473 19.12 26.55 -17.92
C ASP A 473 19.75 25.69 -19.04
N ARG A 474 20.65 24.75 -18.69
CA ARG A 474 21.40 23.94 -19.66
C ARG A 474 21.17 22.44 -19.49
N ASP A 475 20.32 21.86 -20.32
CA ASP A 475 20.03 20.41 -20.38
C ASP A 475 21.29 19.53 -20.53
N GLY A 476 22.34 20.05 -21.20
CA GLY A 476 23.61 19.34 -21.31
C GLY A 476 24.27 19.09 -19.95
N LYS A 477 24.30 20.09 -19.07
CA LYS A 477 24.84 20.00 -17.70
C LYS A 477 23.99 19.08 -16.83
N VAL A 478 22.67 19.17 -16.96
CA VAL A 478 21.69 18.30 -16.28
C VAL A 478 21.98 16.83 -16.57
N VAL A 479 22.09 16.47 -17.85
CA VAL A 479 22.34 15.09 -18.28
C VAL A 479 23.73 14.60 -17.86
N GLN A 480 24.74 15.46 -17.90
CA GLN A 480 26.07 15.12 -17.41
C GLN A 480 26.05 14.81 -15.90
N ALA A 481 25.42 15.66 -15.10
CA ALA A 481 25.31 15.50 -13.66
C ALA A 481 24.52 14.23 -13.27
N ALA A 482 23.37 14.00 -13.91
CA ALA A 482 22.56 12.81 -13.70
C ALA A 482 23.33 11.52 -14.05
N ARG A 483 24.04 11.50 -15.19
CA ARG A 483 24.86 10.34 -15.59
C ARG A 483 26.01 10.09 -14.61
N LYS A 484 26.69 11.14 -14.13
CA LYS A 484 27.77 11.02 -13.13
C LYS A 484 27.23 10.41 -11.84
N GLN A 485 26.06 10.85 -11.39
CA GLN A 485 25.41 10.30 -10.19
C GLN A 485 25.00 8.84 -10.38
N LEU A 486 24.36 8.50 -11.50
CA LEU A 486 23.95 7.13 -11.82
C LEU A 486 25.15 6.17 -11.94
N ALA A 487 26.29 6.62 -12.45
CA ALA A 487 27.49 5.80 -12.55
C ALA A 487 28.20 5.59 -11.19
N LYS A 488 28.20 6.60 -10.32
CA LYS A 488 28.94 6.56 -9.05
C LYS A 488 28.13 5.97 -7.89
N SER A 489 26.91 6.47 -7.70
CA SER A 489 26.04 6.09 -6.59
C SER A 489 24.58 6.34 -6.97
N ALA A 490 24.03 5.45 -7.80
CA ALA A 490 22.69 5.57 -8.35
C ALA A 490 21.62 5.62 -7.25
N PRO A 491 20.88 6.74 -7.10
CA PRO A 491 19.78 6.85 -6.13
C PRO A 491 18.63 5.92 -6.48
N ALA A 492 17.80 5.59 -5.49
CA ALA A 492 16.58 4.84 -5.72
C ALA A 492 15.60 5.61 -6.62
N LEU A 493 15.51 6.93 -6.44
CA LEU A 493 14.73 7.82 -7.31
C LEU A 493 15.62 8.89 -7.92
N THR A 494 15.67 8.95 -9.25
CA THR A 494 16.26 10.08 -9.99
C THR A 494 15.20 10.73 -10.88
N PHE A 495 14.96 12.02 -10.67
CA PHE A 495 14.10 12.82 -11.54
C PHE A 495 14.95 13.72 -12.44
N VAL A 496 14.74 13.66 -13.75
CA VAL A 496 15.45 14.47 -14.75
C VAL A 496 14.43 15.23 -15.58
N GLN A 497 14.52 16.56 -15.60
CA GLN A 497 13.67 17.44 -16.42
C GLN A 497 14.51 18.13 -17.49
N LEU A 498 14.08 18.04 -18.74
CA LEU A 498 14.77 18.59 -19.92
C LEU A 498 13.84 19.60 -20.62
N ASP A 499 14.30 20.83 -20.79
CA ASP A 499 13.46 21.97 -21.21
C ASP A 499 13.84 22.56 -22.58
N ASP A 500 14.92 22.09 -23.23
CA ASP A 500 15.32 22.59 -24.56
C ASP A 500 14.17 22.55 -25.61
N PRO A 501 13.36 21.49 -25.73
CA PRO A 501 12.28 21.46 -26.71
C PRO A 501 11.15 22.44 -26.38
N ALA A 502 10.82 22.66 -25.11
CA ALA A 502 9.82 23.65 -24.71
C ALA A 502 10.29 25.08 -24.97
N ARG A 503 11.54 25.43 -24.61
CA ARG A 503 12.14 26.73 -24.98
C ARG A 503 12.15 26.98 -26.48
N ALA A 504 12.51 25.97 -27.27
CA ALA A 504 12.49 26.08 -28.72
C ALA A 504 11.07 26.24 -29.27
N ALA A 505 10.08 25.53 -28.69
CA ALA A 505 8.68 25.69 -29.05
C ALA A 505 8.11 27.06 -28.67
N GLU A 506 8.51 27.62 -27.52
CA GLU A 506 8.12 28.96 -27.07
C GLU A 506 8.67 30.03 -28.02
N LYS A 507 9.97 29.96 -28.36
CA LYS A 507 10.63 30.98 -29.17
C LYS A 507 10.32 30.88 -30.67
N TYR A 508 10.21 29.67 -31.21
CA TYR A 508 10.13 29.44 -32.66
C TYR A 508 8.86 28.70 -33.10
N GLY A 509 8.04 28.24 -32.16
CA GLY A 509 6.85 27.46 -32.44
C GLY A 509 7.08 25.94 -32.47
N PRO A 510 6.06 25.13 -32.13
CA PRO A 510 6.15 23.68 -31.89
C PRO A 510 6.25 22.80 -33.16
N ARG A 511 6.49 23.41 -34.32
CA ARG A 511 6.68 22.74 -35.61
C ARG A 511 7.90 23.26 -36.38
N SER A 512 8.64 24.20 -35.81
CA SER A 512 9.80 24.82 -36.44
C SER A 512 10.97 23.86 -36.62
N LYS A 513 11.89 24.19 -37.52
CA LYS A 513 13.15 23.45 -37.70
C LYS A 513 13.97 23.46 -36.41
N GLN A 514 13.94 24.56 -35.66
CA GLN A 514 14.61 24.76 -34.37
C GLN A 514 14.02 23.84 -33.29
N TYR A 515 12.69 23.74 -33.20
CA TYR A 515 12.04 22.78 -32.31
C TYR A 515 12.41 21.33 -32.66
N LEU A 516 12.39 20.97 -33.95
CA LEU A 516 12.81 19.64 -34.39
C LEU A 516 14.30 19.36 -34.11
N ALA A 517 15.17 20.35 -34.24
CA ALA A 517 16.59 20.24 -33.88
C ALA A 517 16.75 20.03 -32.37
N ALA A 518 16.05 20.81 -31.54
CA ALA A 518 16.04 20.64 -30.09
C ALA A 518 15.54 19.23 -29.69
N LEU A 519 14.49 18.72 -30.33
CA LEU A 519 14.02 17.35 -30.11
C LEU A 519 15.07 16.29 -30.44
N ARG A 520 15.83 16.43 -31.54
CA ARG A 520 16.90 15.50 -31.90
C ARG A 520 18.03 15.51 -30.86
N VAL A 521 18.44 16.69 -30.41
CA VAL A 521 19.46 16.85 -29.35
C VAL A 521 18.98 16.22 -28.04
N THR A 522 17.71 16.43 -27.69
CA THR A 522 17.11 15.85 -26.49
C THR A 522 16.94 14.32 -26.59
N ASP A 523 16.55 13.77 -27.74
CA ASP A 523 16.51 12.31 -27.96
C ASP A 523 17.92 11.70 -27.79
N ALA A 524 18.96 12.36 -28.32
CA ALA A 524 20.35 11.94 -28.13
C ALA A 524 20.80 12.01 -26.66
N ARG A 525 20.32 12.99 -25.89
CA ARG A 525 20.54 13.09 -24.43
C ARG A 525 19.88 11.95 -23.67
N VAL A 526 18.62 11.65 -23.99
CA VAL A 526 17.90 10.49 -23.42
C VAL A 526 18.66 9.21 -23.75
N ASN A 527 19.17 9.05 -24.98
CA ASN A 527 19.99 7.90 -25.35
C ASN A 527 21.23 7.77 -24.47
N ARG A 528 21.91 8.87 -24.12
CA ARG A 528 23.07 8.84 -23.21
C ARG A 528 22.70 8.42 -21.79
N LEU A 529 21.55 8.85 -21.27
CA LEU A 529 21.04 8.37 -19.98
C LEU A 529 20.74 6.87 -20.04
N MET A 530 20.02 6.41 -21.07
CA MET A 530 19.71 4.99 -21.26
C MET A 530 20.97 4.13 -21.40
N LYS A 531 22.00 4.62 -22.11
CA LYS A 531 23.30 3.94 -22.20
C LYS A 531 23.95 3.82 -20.83
N THR A 532 24.06 4.90 -20.07
CA THR A 532 24.60 4.85 -18.70
C THR A 532 23.83 3.84 -17.83
N ILE A 533 22.50 3.85 -17.87
CA ILE A 533 21.68 2.89 -17.11
C ILE A 533 21.96 1.44 -17.54
N GLY A 534 22.11 1.20 -18.86
CA GLY A 534 22.30 -0.13 -19.41
C GLY A 534 23.72 -0.69 -19.31
N THR A 535 24.73 0.13 -19.03
CA THR A 535 26.14 -0.32 -18.96
C THR A 535 26.68 -0.43 -17.53
N GLN A 536 26.08 0.25 -16.55
CA GLN A 536 26.56 0.21 -15.17
C GLN A 536 25.98 -1.00 -14.43
N ALA A 537 26.82 -1.80 -13.77
CA ALA A 537 26.38 -2.98 -13.03
C ALA A 537 25.35 -2.65 -11.95
N SER A 538 25.50 -1.49 -11.30
CA SER A 538 24.59 -1.02 -10.25
C SER A 538 23.19 -0.68 -10.76
N THR A 539 23.00 -0.36 -12.04
CA THR A 539 21.71 0.07 -12.61
C THR A 539 21.14 -0.87 -13.67
N LYS A 540 22.00 -1.63 -14.36
CA LYS A 540 21.59 -2.58 -15.39
C LYS A 540 20.66 -3.63 -14.78
N SER A 541 19.57 -3.94 -15.49
CA SER A 541 18.57 -4.93 -15.06
C SER A 541 17.83 -4.66 -13.74
N SER A 542 18.05 -3.51 -13.08
CA SER A 542 17.38 -3.16 -11.82
C SER A 542 16.76 -1.76 -11.82
N THR A 543 16.81 -1.07 -12.96
CA THR A 543 16.29 0.29 -13.11
C THR A 543 15.13 0.33 -14.09
N THR A 544 14.00 0.89 -13.64
CA THR A 544 12.87 1.23 -14.51
C THR A 544 12.95 2.71 -14.88
N VAL A 545 12.77 3.01 -16.16
CA VAL A 545 12.75 4.36 -16.72
C VAL A 545 11.34 4.71 -17.15
N ILE A 546 10.84 5.84 -16.66
CA ILE A 546 9.54 6.42 -17.03
C ILE A 546 9.84 7.71 -17.78
N ILE A 547 9.30 7.86 -18.99
CA ILE A 547 9.47 9.06 -19.82
C ILE A 547 8.11 9.66 -20.14
N THR A 548 7.96 10.96 -19.88
CA THR A 548 6.74 11.71 -20.20
C THR A 548 7.04 13.17 -20.53
N ALA A 549 5.99 14.01 -20.58
CA ALA A 549 6.08 15.45 -20.66
C ALA A 549 5.11 16.09 -19.65
N SER A 550 5.57 17.11 -18.93
CA SER A 550 4.75 17.99 -18.08
C SER A 550 3.97 19.03 -18.90
N GLY A 551 4.29 19.19 -20.18
CA GLY A 551 3.52 20.01 -21.11
C GLY A 551 4.02 19.90 -22.53
N THR A 552 3.20 20.30 -23.50
CA THR A 552 3.56 20.27 -24.93
C THR A 552 4.23 21.56 -25.43
N GLY A 553 4.67 22.39 -24.50
CA GLY A 553 5.19 23.74 -24.75
C GLY A 553 4.08 24.75 -25.07
N PRO A 554 4.38 26.06 -25.05
CA PRO A 554 3.44 27.11 -25.45
C PRO A 554 2.91 26.88 -26.86
N SER A 555 1.60 27.08 -27.05
CA SER A 555 0.92 26.83 -28.33
C SER A 555 -0.39 27.61 -28.35
N THR A 556 -0.78 28.14 -29.51
CA THR A 556 -2.13 28.69 -29.74
C THR A 556 -3.23 27.64 -29.61
N MET A 557 -2.90 26.37 -29.92
CA MET A 557 -3.75 25.20 -29.71
C MET A 557 -3.09 24.24 -28.69
N PRO A 558 -3.11 24.57 -27.40
CA PRO A 558 -2.49 23.75 -26.37
C PRO A 558 -3.22 22.42 -26.23
N THR A 559 -2.46 21.32 -26.21
CA THR A 559 -2.98 19.99 -25.91
C THR A 559 -2.48 19.54 -24.55
N ASN A 560 -3.34 18.84 -23.81
CA ASN A 560 -2.92 18.17 -22.59
C ASN A 560 -2.51 16.72 -22.86
N VAL A 561 -2.48 16.28 -24.12
CA VAL A 561 -2.12 14.92 -24.51
C VAL A 561 -0.61 14.80 -24.70
N VAL A 562 0.00 13.90 -23.95
CA VAL A 562 1.44 13.68 -23.88
C VAL A 562 1.77 12.19 -23.98
N PRO A 563 2.98 11.82 -24.41
CA PRO A 563 3.43 10.44 -24.33
C PRO A 563 3.72 10.04 -22.88
N LEU A 564 3.52 8.75 -22.59
CA LEU A 564 4.00 8.09 -21.39
C LEU A 564 4.62 6.76 -21.80
N LEU A 565 5.92 6.61 -21.58
CA LEU A 565 6.70 5.44 -21.97
C LEU A 565 7.36 4.86 -20.72
N VAL A 566 7.28 3.55 -20.52
CA VAL A 566 7.90 2.85 -19.39
C VAL A 566 8.75 1.71 -19.95
N LYS A 567 9.97 1.58 -19.45
CA LYS A 567 10.88 0.47 -19.80
C LYS A 567 11.75 0.12 -18.61
N GLY A 568 11.86 -1.15 -18.29
CA GLY A 568 12.64 -1.65 -17.15
C GLY A 568 12.61 -3.17 -17.12
N PRO A 569 13.20 -3.79 -16.09
CA PRO A 569 13.06 -5.23 -15.90
C PRO A 569 11.59 -5.59 -15.62
N GLY A 570 11.12 -6.70 -16.19
CA GLY A 570 9.72 -7.16 -16.10
C GLY A 570 8.67 -6.33 -16.86
N VAL A 571 9.00 -5.14 -17.35
CA VAL A 571 8.05 -4.27 -18.08
C VAL A 571 7.73 -4.87 -19.44
N ILE A 572 6.45 -5.13 -19.71
CA ILE A 572 5.99 -5.77 -20.95
C ILE A 572 5.83 -4.75 -22.09
N LYS A 573 6.06 -5.19 -23.33
CA LYS A 573 5.67 -4.43 -24.53
C LYS A 573 4.15 -4.44 -24.68
N SER A 574 3.48 -3.35 -24.31
CA SER A 574 2.02 -3.23 -24.46
C SER A 574 1.56 -1.77 -24.52
N ASP A 575 0.32 -1.56 -24.98
CA ASP A 575 -0.35 -0.27 -24.79
C ASP A 575 -0.84 -0.16 -23.33
N LEU A 576 -0.57 0.98 -22.69
CA LEU A 576 -0.91 1.17 -21.27
C LEU A 576 -2.42 1.14 -20.99
N TYR A 577 -3.27 1.56 -21.94
CA TYR A 577 -4.72 1.44 -21.77
C TYR A 577 -5.19 -0.01 -21.95
N LYS A 578 -4.54 -0.79 -22.81
CA LYS A 578 -4.79 -2.24 -22.91
C LYS A 578 -4.44 -2.97 -21.62
N LEU A 579 -3.30 -2.65 -21.01
CA LEU A 579 -2.92 -3.22 -19.70
C LEU A 579 -3.83 -2.76 -18.55
N ASN A 580 -4.44 -1.58 -18.69
CA ASN A 580 -5.19 -0.95 -17.62
C ASN A 580 -6.58 -0.53 -18.08
N PRO A 581 -7.50 -1.49 -18.31
CA PRO A 581 -8.82 -1.24 -18.90
C PRO A 581 -9.73 -0.33 -18.05
N ARG A 582 -9.39 -0.13 -16.78
CA ARG A 582 -10.05 0.83 -15.87
C ARG A 582 -9.80 2.30 -16.21
N TYR A 583 -8.78 2.60 -17.02
CA TYR A 583 -8.58 3.93 -17.60
C TYR A 583 -9.11 3.96 -19.02
N SER A 584 -9.57 5.12 -19.46
CA SER A 584 -10.03 5.31 -20.84
C SER A 584 -9.34 6.50 -21.51
N ALA A 585 -8.74 6.26 -22.68
CA ALA A 585 -8.13 7.31 -23.48
C ALA A 585 -9.15 8.33 -24.02
N SER A 586 -10.42 7.92 -24.10
CA SER A 586 -11.56 8.73 -24.52
C SER A 586 -12.26 9.44 -23.35
N ALA A 587 -11.79 9.22 -22.11
CA ALA A 587 -12.36 9.86 -20.94
C ALA A 587 -12.43 11.40 -21.07
N PRO A 588 -13.46 12.03 -20.50
CA PRO A 588 -13.58 13.49 -20.46
C PRO A 588 -12.43 14.11 -19.67
N ARG A 589 -12.20 15.42 -19.84
CA ARG A 589 -11.07 16.11 -19.18
C ARG A 589 -11.24 16.28 -17.66
N ARG A 590 -12.43 16.03 -17.11
CA ARG A 590 -12.80 16.18 -15.69
C ARG A 590 -12.15 15.17 -14.75
N TYR A 591 -12.01 15.53 -13.47
CA TYR A 591 -11.51 14.65 -12.39
C TYR A 591 -12.55 13.69 -11.77
N THR A 592 -13.70 13.49 -12.42
CA THR A 592 -14.76 12.60 -11.94
C THR A 592 -15.06 11.49 -12.95
N GLY A 593 -15.52 10.34 -12.45
CA GLY A 593 -15.79 9.14 -13.26
C GLY A 593 -14.51 8.53 -13.86
N THR A 594 -14.66 7.70 -14.89
CA THR A 594 -13.55 7.07 -15.62
C THR A 594 -12.53 8.11 -16.05
N GLN A 595 -11.27 7.92 -15.65
CA GLN A 595 -10.19 8.85 -15.92
C GLN A 595 -9.30 8.36 -17.08
N PRO A 596 -8.66 9.26 -17.84
CA PRO A 596 -7.52 8.89 -18.65
C PRO A 596 -6.30 8.61 -17.75
N ILE A 597 -5.27 7.97 -18.28
CA ILE A 597 -3.99 7.88 -17.57
C ILE A 597 -3.40 9.30 -17.51
N ARG A 598 -3.24 9.82 -16.30
CA ARG A 598 -2.71 11.17 -16.07
C ARG A 598 -1.25 11.12 -15.65
N THR A 599 -0.45 12.12 -16.03
CA THR A 599 0.97 12.19 -15.64
C THR A 599 1.16 12.29 -14.12
N GLY A 600 0.18 12.82 -13.38
CA GLY A 600 0.18 12.76 -11.91
C GLY A 600 0.17 11.32 -11.35
N ALA A 601 -0.30 10.32 -12.10
CA ALA A 601 -0.21 8.91 -11.67
C ALA A 601 1.24 8.41 -11.54
N ILE A 602 2.20 9.09 -12.16
CA ILE A 602 3.62 8.74 -12.10
C ILE A 602 4.15 8.75 -10.67
N ALA A 603 3.66 9.65 -9.80
CA ALA A 603 4.06 9.68 -8.38
C ALA A 603 3.87 8.31 -7.72
N ASN A 604 2.66 7.74 -7.85
CA ASN A 604 2.35 6.46 -7.22
C ASN A 604 2.80 5.26 -8.07
N LEU A 605 3.06 5.44 -9.37
CA LEU A 605 3.77 4.43 -10.16
C LEU A 605 5.22 4.30 -9.69
N VAL A 606 5.91 5.43 -9.42
CA VAL A 606 7.28 5.44 -8.87
C VAL A 606 7.32 4.74 -7.51
N THR A 607 6.42 5.11 -6.59
CA THR A 607 6.42 4.47 -5.26
C THR A 607 6.07 2.99 -5.35
N SER A 608 5.11 2.60 -6.19
CA SER A 608 4.78 1.19 -6.46
C SER A 608 6.00 0.40 -6.98
N LEU A 609 6.71 0.95 -7.98
CA LEU A 609 7.92 0.33 -8.54
C LEU A 609 9.07 0.21 -7.53
N LEU A 610 9.09 1.06 -6.50
CA LEU A 610 10.06 1.01 -5.41
C LEU A 610 9.55 0.21 -4.20
N ARG A 611 8.38 -0.43 -4.28
CA ARG A 611 7.72 -1.15 -3.17
C ARG A 611 7.47 -0.25 -1.96
N LEU A 612 6.96 0.96 -2.21
CA LEU A 612 6.69 1.99 -1.21
C LEU A 612 5.20 2.38 -1.23
N PRO A 613 4.67 2.94 -0.13
CA PRO A 613 3.26 3.31 -0.06
C PRO A 613 2.93 4.45 -1.01
N VAL A 614 1.64 4.69 -1.19
CA VAL A 614 1.18 5.86 -1.95
C VAL A 614 1.65 7.17 -1.32
N VAL A 615 1.91 8.16 -2.17
CA VAL A 615 2.21 9.52 -1.72
C VAL A 615 1.02 10.05 -0.89
N PRO A 616 1.22 10.44 0.39
CA PRO A 616 0.10 10.82 1.24
C PRO A 616 -0.75 11.96 0.67
N GLY A 617 -2.05 11.69 0.54
CA GLY A 617 -3.07 12.58 -0.02
C GLY A 617 -2.93 12.90 -1.51
N SER A 618 -2.13 12.15 -2.25
CA SER A 618 -2.22 12.06 -3.72
C SER A 618 -3.63 11.58 -4.14
N ARG A 619 -3.98 11.80 -5.41
CA ARG A 619 -5.31 11.49 -5.97
C ARG A 619 -5.28 10.65 -7.25
N PHE A 620 -4.10 10.39 -7.80
CA PHE A 620 -3.94 9.61 -9.01
C PHE A 620 -3.25 8.29 -8.69
N ASN A 621 -3.77 7.19 -9.23
CA ASN A 621 -3.22 5.84 -9.00
C ASN A 621 -3.05 5.51 -7.50
N THR A 622 -4.01 5.88 -6.66
CA THR A 622 -3.97 5.69 -5.18
C THR A 622 -4.15 4.25 -4.75
N LYS A 623 -4.50 3.35 -5.67
CA LYS A 623 -4.52 1.91 -5.46
C LYS A 623 -3.24 1.21 -5.95
N GLN A 624 -2.29 1.97 -6.48
CA GLN A 624 -1.03 1.49 -7.06
C GLN A 624 -1.21 0.37 -8.09
N ASP A 625 -2.26 0.48 -8.88
CA ASP A 625 -2.74 -0.56 -9.78
C ASP A 625 -2.48 -0.21 -11.25
N LEU A 626 -1.77 0.90 -11.53
CA LEU A 626 -1.33 1.29 -12.89
C LEU A 626 -0.20 0.34 -13.30
N ASP A 627 -0.59 -0.74 -13.96
CA ASP A 627 0.31 -1.83 -14.28
C ASP A 627 1.13 -1.54 -15.54
N VAL A 628 2.36 -2.02 -15.49
CA VAL A 628 3.37 -1.94 -16.55
C VAL A 628 4.05 -3.29 -16.78
N PHE A 629 3.77 -4.29 -15.92
CA PHE A 629 4.41 -5.59 -15.93
C PHE A 629 3.64 -6.60 -16.78
N ASP A 630 4.28 -7.73 -17.03
CA ASP A 630 3.63 -8.92 -17.58
C ASP A 630 2.61 -9.47 -16.56
N PRO A 631 1.34 -9.71 -16.96
CA PRO A 631 0.37 -10.38 -16.10
C PRO A 631 0.88 -11.70 -15.49
N ALA A 632 1.78 -12.43 -16.16
CA ALA A 632 2.40 -13.64 -15.62
C ALA A 632 3.21 -13.40 -14.33
N LEU A 633 3.77 -12.19 -14.13
CA LEU A 633 4.44 -11.81 -12.87
C LEU A 633 3.43 -11.55 -11.73
N THR A 634 2.18 -11.28 -12.09
CA THR A 634 1.11 -10.82 -11.20
C THR A 634 0.17 -11.97 -10.82
N SER A 635 -0.03 -12.93 -11.71
CA SER A 635 -0.60 -14.23 -11.39
C SER A 635 0.46 -15.05 -10.66
N GLY A 636 0.39 -15.13 -9.33
CA GLY A 636 1.21 -16.11 -8.59
C GLY A 636 1.10 -17.50 -9.24
N SER A 637 2.18 -18.29 -9.26
CA SER A 637 2.10 -19.68 -9.70
C SER A 637 0.95 -20.38 -8.94
N PRO A 638 0.20 -21.30 -9.58
CA PRO A 638 -0.58 -22.27 -8.84
C PRO A 638 0.33 -22.92 -7.80
N VAL A 639 -0.13 -23.03 -6.56
CA VAL A 639 0.55 -23.85 -5.56
C VAL A 639 0.59 -25.27 -6.13
N PRO A 640 1.76 -25.93 -6.27
CA PRO A 640 1.82 -27.33 -6.63
C PRO A 640 0.97 -28.12 -5.65
N GLY A 641 0.18 -29.07 -6.18
CA GLY A 641 -0.94 -29.71 -5.50
C GLY A 641 -0.68 -30.18 -4.06
N SER A 642 -1.72 -30.01 -3.25
CA SER A 642 -2.03 -30.82 -2.07
C SER A 642 -2.00 -32.31 -2.39
#